data_AF-A0AA44U3A3-F1
#
_entry.id   AF-A0AA44U3A3-F1
#
_cell.length_a   1.000
_cell.length_b   1.000
_cell.length_c   1.000
_cell.angle_alpha   90.00
_cell.angle_beta   90.00
_cell.angle_gamma   90.00
#
_symmetry.space_group_name_H-M   'P 1'
#
loop_
_entity.id
_entity.type
_entity.pdbx_description
1 polymer ?
#
loop_
_entity_poly.entity_id
_entity_poly.type
_entity_poly.pdbx_seq_one_letter_code
_entity_poly.pdbx_strand_id
1 'polypeptide(L)'
;MSGAFTVERNTVKRALIAGVAALVGLAALTPPAVADDSVAPVGAHALASAQPRNAGHRLQDIRTWSPQTDPYARYLRAEVPLQPRIPHDPSTQAHPELDAEAQVMLMQGDYGNSFFGNFRANDGFAHNVLNFWQYADYWSPWHGSATARTPQSLYDPATSDWRTRNFEFGVVDIPNPAYTNAAHRNGVKSIATIYFDPAFRPGLTFKEAFDKDPTSRGYIIAEKLVEMAKYFGYDGYFLNEEEGNLQDSRFRPFMSYLTSKGLYTQWYTNTPGTWSSSKASLLDHGRIMNSVFLNYNWPGTQDRSVEAAKAEGYDPYQSLFFGVEANQAGFNGKHRSATELPSLYESRRNHSPKASVALFTPSDMYQRGLADAVKPKGADKDVPLFQQDPYQWMVAERERMYFSGVTSNPKDTGAHPGHSRPEVGVADSSSWVGAADFIPARSVIGGRQFHTDFNTGHGMRWYSAGDVSAAASWTDMDAQSILPSWQWWIDTEGTRPSVDFDYGPSDRRKDVHGAPVSLLYHQVGAWCGGSSLVVHGMMSKTTTLRLFKTRLAMTADTSMPITFRKSSKDHGTMKAALVFADDPRRVVTVDVPGSGVKGGWHTSTLRLGRFAGRTLTTLGLQFAPAPDYQMNVGAISVRDGSGVPAAPSEVQLDTVYDDGQAILSWHAAPFDDVAGYVVESMGPDGKIVHLASGYTDLAYLKAVPKKTGKVTFRVRAVGHDGQMSAPSTVSYDYSAQPRHIKVAEAATASKLLTDAVRPGVLDVTWDAKGVRVSTCRVDVHLVDIAKDDIDNQPYGLDVPCAAGGARVPVPIREGHPYDLTVTAGHGLGLSYRGHTHDSWAAPVTLDDIVVERKRSGFHMRNLTSPDWYGLQIMWKGTDGTSRKLTTIRRGGSVRGGWGTAPTTDCPTAFHSFPSSQGTLVMKVTDYAGNTTTQHFAVKNNDLVRPATAPRFTVVEPARQRVTVSHPIIPVRISVSGDQPVSWRLRGALPAGLRWTNDMSVNGLTSLAATLSGSPRSAGNHRIVVEVSDLFGNTVTRSVVVEAARGSAPSSSGGSSGPSASASADSAIRPGWDSSSSASSGSTRPVRMPLTGC
;
A
#
# COMPACT_ATOMS: atom_id res chain seq x y z
N MET A 1 49.28 12.73 55.37
CA MET A 1 48.98 11.52 56.16
C MET A 1 48.33 10.53 55.20
N SER A 2 49.11 9.64 54.59
CA SER A 2 49.31 8.24 55.01
C SER A 2 48.05 7.40 54.71
N GLY A 3 48.01 6.41 53.82
CA GLY A 3 49.10 5.65 53.22
C GLY A 3 48.69 4.90 51.94
N ALA A 4 49.72 4.35 51.30
CA ALA A 4 49.68 3.55 50.09
C ALA A 4 49.23 2.11 50.38
N PHE A 5 48.73 1.38 49.36
CA PHE A 5 49.28 0.07 48.96
C PHE A 5 48.75 -0.39 47.58
N THR A 6 49.72 -0.64 46.69
CA THR A 6 49.84 -1.63 45.60
C THR A 6 48.79 -1.77 44.49
N VAL A 7 49.28 -1.45 43.29
CA VAL A 7 48.79 -1.85 41.96
C VAL A 7 49.36 -3.24 41.62
N GLU A 8 48.52 -4.18 41.20
CA GLU A 8 48.94 -5.29 40.32
C GLU A 8 47.87 -5.58 39.25
N ARG A 9 48.36 -6.00 38.07
CA ARG A 9 47.77 -5.88 36.74
C ARG A 9 46.76 -6.98 36.35
N ASN A 10 46.00 -6.67 35.29
CA ASN A 10 45.22 -7.52 34.35
C ASN A 10 43.72 -7.60 34.66
N THR A 11 42.86 -6.86 33.97
CA THR A 11 42.43 -7.26 32.62
C THR A 11 41.87 -6.06 31.83
N VAL A 12 42.38 -5.85 30.62
CA VAL A 12 41.85 -4.91 29.62
C VAL A 12 40.88 -5.65 28.69
N LYS A 13 39.85 -4.92 28.24
CA LYS A 13 38.99 -5.12 27.04
C LYS A 13 37.66 -5.83 27.27
N ARG A 14 36.61 -5.02 27.46
CA ARG A 14 35.42 -4.90 26.58
C ARG A 14 34.39 -3.96 27.23
N ALA A 15 34.51 -2.67 26.95
CA ALA A 15 33.49 -1.67 27.26
C ALA A 15 33.61 -0.52 26.25
N LEU A 16 33.32 -0.79 24.98
CA LEU A 16 33.07 0.19 23.93
C LEU A 16 32.27 -0.55 22.86
N ILE A 17 31.30 0.12 22.22
CA ILE A 17 30.23 -0.41 21.35
C ILE A 17 28.90 -0.67 22.11
N ALA A 18 28.33 0.40 22.67
CA ALA A 18 26.89 0.50 22.94
C ALA A 18 26.42 1.98 22.96
N GLY A 19 27.20 2.91 22.39
CA GLY A 19 27.09 4.34 22.71
C GLY A 19 26.87 5.30 21.53
N VAL A 20 26.39 4.85 20.36
CA VAL A 20 26.21 5.74 19.19
C VAL A 20 24.76 5.82 18.67
N ALA A 21 23.84 4.93 19.05
CA ALA A 21 22.41 5.04 18.74
C ALA A 21 21.69 6.19 19.49
N ALA A 22 22.43 7.00 20.25
CA ALA A 22 21.89 8.01 21.16
C ALA A 22 21.67 9.39 20.51
N LEU A 23 22.01 9.61 19.23
CA LEU A 23 22.00 10.96 18.63
C LEU A 23 20.73 11.35 17.85
N VAL A 24 19.71 10.49 17.78
CA VAL A 24 18.36 10.90 17.32
C VAL A 24 17.52 11.47 18.49
N GLY A 25 17.96 11.27 19.74
CA GLY A 25 17.26 11.72 20.96
C GLY A 25 18.09 12.56 21.95
N LEU A 26 19.32 12.96 21.60
CA LEU A 26 20.15 13.84 22.46
C LEU A 26 20.34 15.22 21.81
N ALA A 27 19.29 16.02 21.87
CA ALA A 27 19.39 17.48 21.91
C ALA A 27 18.44 18.02 22.99
N ALA A 28 19.03 18.31 24.15
CA ALA A 28 18.49 19.09 25.28
C ALA A 28 17.30 18.54 26.09
N LEU A 29 17.48 18.58 27.41
CA LEU A 29 16.54 18.27 28.49
C LEU A 29 15.22 19.06 28.39
N THR A 30 14.35 18.66 27.48
CA THR A 30 12.93 18.99 27.47
C THR A 30 12.15 17.68 27.51
N PRO A 31 11.07 17.57 28.32
CA PRO A 31 10.24 16.37 28.27
C PRO A 31 9.77 16.16 26.82
N PRO A 32 9.95 14.96 26.24
CA PRO A 32 9.55 14.71 24.86
C PRO A 32 8.05 14.98 24.72
N ALA A 33 7.68 15.72 23.68
CA ALA A 33 6.28 15.90 23.30
C ALA A 33 5.66 14.52 23.07
N VAL A 34 4.51 14.27 23.70
CA VAL A 34 3.81 12.98 23.65
C VAL A 34 2.85 13.03 22.47
N ALA A 35 3.37 13.03 21.24
CA ALA A 35 2.51 13.03 20.07
C ALA A 35 1.60 11.80 20.12
N ASP A 36 0.28 12.02 20.24
CA ASP A 36 -0.71 10.94 20.24
C ASP A 36 -0.53 10.11 18.95
N ASP A 37 -0.49 8.78 19.09
CA ASP A 37 -0.52 7.86 17.95
C ASP A 37 -1.95 7.78 17.41
N SER A 38 -2.10 7.56 16.11
CA SER A 38 -3.43 7.45 15.53
C SER A 38 -4.11 6.15 15.98
N VAL A 39 -5.39 6.25 16.28
CA VAL A 39 -6.23 5.11 16.63
C VAL A 39 -6.74 4.41 15.38
N ALA A 40 -7.05 3.12 15.53
CA ALA A 40 -7.69 2.37 14.45
C ALA A 40 -9.07 2.96 14.13
N PRO A 41 -9.46 3.03 12.85
CA PRO A 41 -10.79 3.48 12.48
C PRO A 41 -11.90 2.62 13.12
N VAL A 42 -12.98 3.27 13.57
CA VAL A 42 -14.14 2.63 14.22
C VAL A 42 -15.44 2.91 13.46
N GLY A 43 -16.49 2.17 13.79
CA GLY A 43 -17.81 2.34 13.18
C GLY A 43 -17.77 2.09 11.66
N ALA A 44 -18.35 2.99 10.87
CA ALA A 44 -18.34 2.88 9.41
C ALA A 44 -16.93 2.97 8.81
N HIS A 45 -15.99 3.61 9.50
CA HIS A 45 -14.60 3.77 9.04
C HIS A 45 -13.75 2.51 9.27
N ALA A 46 -14.22 1.57 10.10
CA ALA A 46 -13.51 0.34 10.43
C ALA A 46 -13.17 -0.49 9.17
N LEU A 47 -12.11 -1.29 9.27
CA LEU A 47 -11.69 -2.22 8.23
C LEU A 47 -12.84 -3.19 7.91
N ALA A 48 -13.28 -3.22 6.65
CA ALA A 48 -14.23 -4.23 6.19
C ALA A 48 -13.52 -5.56 5.93
N SER A 49 -14.28 -6.67 5.96
CA SER A 49 -13.72 -8.03 5.93
C SER A 49 -12.86 -8.32 4.70
N ALA A 50 -13.19 -7.76 3.54
CA ALA A 50 -12.45 -7.93 2.28
C ALA A 50 -11.73 -6.65 1.82
N GLN A 51 -11.63 -5.63 2.67
CA GLN A 51 -10.98 -4.37 2.31
C GLN A 51 -9.47 -4.54 2.15
N PRO A 52 -8.91 -4.18 0.98
CA PRO A 52 -7.48 -4.24 0.75
C PRO A 52 -6.70 -3.30 1.66
N ARG A 53 -5.60 -3.82 2.21
CA ARG A 53 -4.69 -3.06 3.07
C ARG A 53 -3.26 -3.55 2.91
N ASN A 54 -2.31 -2.63 3.09
CA ASN A 54 -0.90 -2.96 3.18
C ASN A 54 -0.57 -3.57 4.56
N ALA A 55 0.52 -4.35 4.62
CA ALA A 55 1.14 -4.85 5.84
C ALA A 55 2.65 -4.59 5.82
N GLY A 56 3.27 -4.56 7.00
CA GLY A 56 4.72 -4.52 7.10
C GLY A 56 5.33 -5.83 6.64
N HIS A 57 6.42 -5.77 5.88
CA HIS A 57 7.07 -6.98 5.39
C HIS A 57 8.35 -7.27 6.17
N ARG A 58 8.48 -8.49 6.70
CA ARG A 58 9.75 -9.06 7.16
C ARG A 58 10.58 -9.47 5.95
N LEU A 59 11.89 -9.66 6.13
CA LEU A 59 12.72 -10.24 5.07
C LEU A 59 12.23 -11.63 4.63
N GLN A 60 11.66 -12.41 5.54
CA GLN A 60 11.07 -13.71 5.21
C GLN A 60 9.79 -13.59 4.38
N ASP A 61 8.95 -12.59 4.64
CA ASP A 61 7.77 -12.32 3.82
C ASP A 61 8.18 -11.92 2.40
N ILE A 62 9.22 -11.08 2.27
CA ILE A 62 9.77 -10.64 0.97
C ILE A 62 10.36 -11.81 0.19
N ARG A 63 11.05 -12.74 0.87
CA ARG A 63 11.69 -13.90 0.25
C ARG A 63 10.70 -14.72 -0.58
N THR A 64 9.50 -14.93 -0.05
CA THR A 64 8.46 -15.76 -0.68
C THR A 64 7.34 -14.95 -1.31
N TRP A 65 7.41 -13.61 -1.24
CA TRP A 65 6.40 -12.72 -1.79
C TRP A 65 6.18 -12.99 -3.28
N SER A 66 4.91 -13.04 -3.67
CA SER A 66 4.47 -13.08 -5.05
C SER A 66 3.09 -12.43 -5.14
N PRO A 67 2.69 -11.88 -6.30
CA PRO A 67 1.34 -11.38 -6.50
C PRO A 67 0.22 -12.41 -6.25
N GLN A 68 0.54 -13.71 -6.26
CA GLN A 68 -0.42 -14.79 -6.06
C GLN A 68 -0.66 -15.12 -4.59
N THR A 69 0.34 -14.89 -3.73
CA THR A 69 0.31 -15.20 -2.30
C THR A 69 0.03 -13.96 -1.44
N ASP A 70 0.13 -12.76 -2.02
CA ASP A 70 -0.36 -11.54 -1.42
C ASP A 70 -1.79 -11.25 -1.95
N PRO A 71 -2.83 -11.42 -1.12
CA PRO A 71 -4.21 -11.32 -1.56
C PRO A 71 -4.63 -9.90 -1.94
N TYR A 72 -3.87 -8.90 -1.49
CA TYR A 72 -4.15 -7.50 -1.76
C TYR A 72 -3.25 -6.91 -2.85
N ALA A 73 -2.31 -7.70 -3.38
CA ALA A 73 -1.29 -7.24 -4.31
C ALA A 73 -1.85 -6.42 -5.47
N ARG A 74 -2.87 -6.94 -6.17
CA ARG A 74 -3.48 -6.26 -7.34
C ARG A 74 -4.10 -4.91 -6.96
N TYR A 75 -4.69 -4.79 -5.77
CA TYR A 75 -5.36 -3.57 -5.30
C TYR A 75 -4.37 -2.50 -4.84
N LEU A 76 -3.17 -2.92 -4.43
CA LEU A 76 -2.11 -2.06 -3.92
C LEU A 76 -1.15 -1.56 -5.01
N ARG A 77 -1.54 -1.64 -6.28
CA ARG A 77 -0.76 -1.12 -7.40
C ARG A 77 -1.06 0.36 -7.64
N ALA A 78 0.00 1.16 -7.71
CA ALA A 78 -0.03 2.47 -8.34
C ALA A 78 0.18 2.30 -9.85
N GLU A 79 -0.62 2.98 -10.65
CA GLU A 79 -0.66 2.82 -12.11
C GLU A 79 -0.46 4.14 -12.86
N VAL A 80 -0.52 5.28 -12.19
CA VAL A 80 -0.16 6.57 -12.78
C VAL A 80 1.35 6.58 -13.01
N PRO A 81 1.84 6.74 -14.25
CA PRO A 81 3.28 6.89 -14.49
C PRO A 81 3.77 8.23 -13.93
N LEU A 82 5.03 8.26 -13.46
CA LEU A 82 5.66 9.49 -12.97
C LEU A 82 5.64 10.59 -14.04
N GLN A 83 4.89 11.67 -13.78
CA GLN A 83 4.70 12.74 -14.74
C GLN A 83 5.91 13.68 -14.80
N PRO A 84 6.34 14.10 -16.00
CA PRO A 84 7.42 15.07 -16.12
C PRO A 84 6.97 16.45 -15.64
N ARG A 85 7.86 17.13 -14.93
CA ARG A 85 7.65 18.53 -14.52
C ARG A 85 8.08 19.46 -15.65
N ILE A 86 7.38 20.58 -15.79
CA ILE A 86 7.77 21.65 -16.73
C ILE A 86 9.10 22.28 -16.28
N PRO A 87 9.90 22.82 -17.22
CA PRO A 87 11.15 23.49 -16.88
C PRO A 87 10.95 24.63 -15.87
N HIS A 88 11.98 24.87 -15.05
CA HIS A 88 12.01 26.03 -14.16
C HIS A 88 11.92 27.33 -14.97
N ASP A 89 11.20 28.30 -14.42
CA ASP A 89 11.01 29.63 -15.02
C ASP A 89 10.94 30.64 -13.88
N PRO A 90 12.04 31.38 -13.62
CA PRO A 90 12.11 32.38 -12.56
C PRO A 90 11.01 33.44 -12.63
N SER A 91 10.57 33.80 -13.84
CA SER A 91 9.61 34.89 -14.06
C SER A 91 8.20 34.58 -13.52
N THR A 92 7.95 33.32 -13.19
CA THR A 92 6.67 32.85 -12.63
C THR A 92 6.70 32.72 -11.10
N GLN A 93 7.85 32.92 -10.44
CA GLN A 93 8.00 32.63 -9.01
C GLN A 93 7.79 33.88 -8.14
N ALA A 94 7.32 33.66 -6.90
CA ALA A 94 7.27 34.71 -5.88
C ALA A 94 8.68 35.17 -5.49
N HIS A 95 9.61 34.22 -5.51
CA HIS A 95 11.04 34.36 -5.28
C HIS A 95 11.79 34.02 -6.58
N PRO A 96 11.93 34.97 -7.54
CA PRO A 96 12.58 34.73 -8.83
C PRO A 96 14.08 34.43 -8.73
N GLU A 97 14.70 34.65 -7.58
CA GLU A 97 16.09 34.32 -7.29
C GLU A 97 16.36 32.82 -7.10
N LEU A 98 15.32 32.02 -6.82
CA LEU A 98 15.45 30.59 -6.58
C LEU A 98 15.77 29.82 -7.87
N ASP A 99 16.89 29.08 -7.90
CA ASP A 99 17.40 28.39 -9.10
C ASP A 99 16.71 27.05 -9.44
N ALA A 100 16.02 26.47 -8.45
CA ALA A 100 15.35 25.16 -8.50
C ALA A 100 16.26 23.92 -8.62
N GLU A 101 17.57 24.06 -8.41
CA GLU A 101 18.52 22.94 -8.49
C GLU A 101 18.37 21.98 -7.31
N ALA A 102 18.17 22.52 -6.10
CA ALA A 102 17.99 21.73 -4.88
C ALA A 102 16.69 20.92 -4.89
N GLN A 103 16.78 19.66 -4.48
CA GLN A 103 15.66 18.74 -4.34
C GLN A 103 15.21 18.63 -2.89
N VAL A 104 13.94 18.24 -2.69
CA VAL A 104 13.35 17.98 -1.38
C VAL A 104 12.92 16.52 -1.26
N MET A 105 13.47 15.84 -0.26
CA MET A 105 12.94 14.58 0.24
C MET A 105 11.94 14.88 1.36
N LEU A 106 10.70 14.44 1.21
CA LEU A 106 9.62 14.61 2.19
C LEU A 106 9.25 13.27 2.81
N MET A 107 9.61 13.07 4.08
CA MET A 107 9.29 11.85 4.83
C MET A 107 8.17 12.15 5.79
N GLN A 108 6.99 11.54 5.65
CA GLN A 108 5.84 11.87 6.49
C GLN A 108 4.77 10.78 6.47
N GLY A 109 3.76 10.89 7.34
CA GLY A 109 2.66 9.92 7.39
C GLY A 109 1.70 10.02 6.20
N ASP A 110 0.98 8.94 5.91
CA ASP A 110 -0.15 8.89 4.98
C ASP A 110 -1.49 8.79 5.74
N TYR A 111 -2.23 7.69 5.78
CA TYR A 111 -3.52 7.53 6.49
C TYR A 111 -3.40 7.56 8.04
N GLY A 112 -2.64 8.52 8.59
CA GLY A 112 -2.18 8.53 9.97
C GLY A 112 -1.04 7.53 10.21
N ASN A 113 -0.81 7.20 11.48
CA ASN A 113 0.17 6.21 11.94
C ASN A 113 -0.53 4.89 12.34
N SER A 114 -1.66 4.54 11.69
CA SER A 114 -2.43 3.36 12.09
C SER A 114 -1.70 2.14 11.54
N PHE A 115 -1.01 1.41 12.42
CA PHE A 115 -0.15 0.27 12.03
C PHE A 115 -0.89 -0.87 11.31
N PHE A 116 -2.22 -0.82 11.27
CA PHE A 116 -3.12 -1.79 10.66
C PHE A 116 -3.99 -1.19 9.55
N GLY A 117 -3.86 0.11 9.28
CA GLY A 117 -4.84 0.95 8.59
C GLY A 117 -4.34 1.65 7.32
N ASN A 118 -3.33 1.10 6.64
CA ASN A 118 -2.85 1.64 5.37
C ASN A 118 -3.72 1.11 4.19
N PHE A 119 -4.85 1.80 3.95
CA PHE A 119 -5.83 1.49 2.91
C PHE A 119 -5.65 2.38 1.69
N ARG A 120 -5.89 1.89 0.48
CA ARG A 120 -5.91 2.74 -0.72
C ARG A 120 -6.90 3.92 -0.59
N ALA A 121 -8.09 3.62 -0.11
CA ALA A 121 -9.16 4.57 0.19
C ALA A 121 -9.93 4.12 1.44
N ASN A 122 -10.52 5.06 2.17
CA ASN A 122 -11.39 4.74 3.30
C ASN A 122 -12.47 5.80 3.52
N ASP A 123 -13.51 5.41 4.26
CA ASP A 123 -14.51 6.37 4.74
C ASP A 123 -13.88 7.26 5.81
N GLY A 124 -14.28 8.52 5.90
CA GLY A 124 -13.81 9.49 6.90
C GLY A 124 -13.09 10.68 6.28
N PHE A 125 -13.19 11.84 6.93
CA PHE A 125 -12.57 13.09 6.47
C PHE A 125 -11.20 13.35 7.13
N ALA A 126 -10.99 12.91 8.36
CA ALA A 126 -9.79 13.22 9.13
C ALA A 126 -8.57 12.31 8.86
N HIS A 127 -8.12 12.25 7.60
CA HIS A 127 -6.88 11.58 7.19
C HIS A 127 -5.86 12.60 6.63
N ASN A 128 -4.57 12.28 6.58
CA ASN A 128 -3.54 13.25 6.15
C ASN A 128 -3.50 13.40 4.61
N VAL A 129 -4.16 14.41 4.06
CA VAL A 129 -4.12 14.67 2.61
C VAL A 129 -3.12 15.78 2.26
N LEU A 130 -1.95 15.41 1.73
CA LEU A 130 -0.91 16.37 1.35
C LEU A 130 -1.38 17.27 0.20
N ASN A 131 -1.33 18.59 0.40
CA ASN A 131 -1.76 19.58 -0.60
C ASN A 131 -0.59 20.26 -1.35
N PHE A 132 0.66 19.95 -0.98
CA PHE A 132 1.84 20.74 -1.33
C PHE A 132 2.92 19.98 -2.11
N TRP A 133 2.52 19.05 -2.99
CA TRP A 133 3.43 18.25 -3.83
C TRP A 133 4.42 19.07 -4.66
N GLN A 134 4.10 20.32 -5.00
CA GLN A 134 4.94 21.23 -5.77
C GLN A 134 6.28 21.56 -5.11
N TYR A 135 6.43 21.31 -3.80
CA TYR A 135 7.66 21.56 -3.04
C TYR A 135 8.42 20.27 -2.67
N ALA A 136 7.96 19.10 -3.10
CA ALA A 136 8.64 17.81 -2.89
C ALA A 136 9.20 17.27 -4.21
N ASP A 137 10.30 16.51 -4.18
CA ASP A 137 10.82 15.73 -5.32
C ASP A 137 10.76 14.23 -5.05
N TYR A 138 10.89 13.87 -3.77
CA TYR A 138 10.71 12.51 -3.27
C TYR A 138 9.74 12.54 -2.11
N TRP A 139 8.89 11.53 -2.03
CA TRP A 139 7.99 11.28 -0.91
C TRP A 139 8.18 9.85 -0.42
N SER A 140 8.16 9.68 0.90
CA SER A 140 8.24 8.36 1.54
C SER A 140 7.32 8.32 2.75
N PRO A 141 6.51 7.25 2.91
CA PRO A 141 5.73 7.05 4.11
C PRO A 141 6.68 6.82 5.30
N TRP A 142 6.30 7.36 6.47
CA TRP A 142 7.06 7.20 7.71
C TRP A 142 6.15 6.91 8.91
N HIS A 143 5.58 5.71 8.95
CA HIS A 143 4.78 5.19 10.07
C HIS A 143 5.15 3.74 10.44
N GLY A 144 5.53 2.93 9.44
CA GLY A 144 5.70 1.49 9.60
C GLY A 144 4.36 0.77 9.70
N SER A 145 4.32 -0.53 9.40
CA SER A 145 3.12 -1.34 9.53
C SER A 145 3.37 -2.62 10.31
N ALA A 146 2.33 -3.08 11.01
CA ALA A 146 2.32 -4.40 11.62
C ALA A 146 2.52 -5.46 10.55
N THR A 147 3.23 -6.54 10.88
CA THR A 147 3.44 -7.64 9.93
C THR A 147 2.14 -8.31 9.52
N ALA A 148 2.13 -8.97 8.35
CA ALA A 148 0.96 -9.71 7.88
C ALA A 148 0.43 -10.70 8.95
N ARG A 149 -0.88 -10.92 8.95
CA ARG A 149 -1.62 -11.79 9.91
C ARG A 149 -1.55 -11.38 11.38
N THR A 150 -0.88 -10.29 11.75
CA THR A 150 -0.91 -9.78 13.12
C THR A 150 -2.35 -9.38 13.50
N PRO A 151 -2.90 -9.92 14.61
CA PRO A 151 -4.22 -9.53 15.10
C PRO A 151 -4.24 -8.08 15.55
N GLN A 152 -5.22 -7.31 15.07
CA GLN A 152 -5.40 -5.91 15.47
C GLN A 152 -5.69 -5.76 16.97
N SER A 153 -6.27 -6.78 17.61
CA SER A 153 -6.53 -6.84 19.05
C SER A 153 -5.27 -6.76 19.93
N LEU A 154 -4.08 -6.95 19.35
CA LEU A 154 -2.80 -6.73 20.04
C LEU A 154 -2.43 -5.25 20.18
N TYR A 155 -3.15 -4.35 19.49
CA TYR A 155 -2.93 -2.92 19.53
C TYR A 155 -4.18 -2.20 20.01
N ASP A 156 -4.10 -1.62 21.21
CA ASP A 156 -5.09 -0.68 21.72
C ASP A 156 -4.44 0.69 21.92
N PRO A 157 -4.53 1.62 20.96
CA PRO A 157 -3.92 2.93 21.06
C PRO A 157 -4.47 3.80 22.20
N ALA A 158 -5.69 3.54 22.70
CA ALA A 158 -6.27 4.31 23.79
C ALA A 158 -5.66 3.93 25.17
N THR A 159 -5.10 2.73 25.29
CA THR A 159 -4.53 2.21 26.56
C THR A 159 -3.07 1.76 26.47
N SER A 160 -2.51 1.63 25.27
CA SER A 160 -1.13 1.21 25.05
C SER A 160 -0.19 2.42 25.01
N ASP A 161 0.90 2.41 25.78
CA ASP A 161 2.03 3.31 25.49
C ASP A 161 2.51 2.98 24.08
N TRP A 162 2.66 4.00 23.22
CA TRP A 162 3.18 3.81 21.86
C TRP A 162 4.56 3.13 21.85
N ARG A 163 5.30 3.15 22.97
CA ARG A 163 6.57 2.43 23.17
C ARG A 163 6.37 0.96 23.49
N THR A 164 5.18 0.54 23.94
CA THR A 164 4.78 -0.85 24.21
C THR A 164 3.95 -1.40 23.05
N ARG A 165 4.55 -1.50 21.87
CA ARG A 165 3.88 -2.09 20.70
C ARG A 165 3.93 -3.61 20.86
N ASN A 166 2.84 -4.21 21.33
CA ASN A 166 2.74 -5.64 21.64
C ASN A 166 2.67 -6.55 20.38
N PHE A 167 3.22 -6.08 19.27
CA PHE A 167 3.26 -6.75 17.97
C PHE A 167 4.54 -6.40 17.21
N GLU A 168 4.84 -7.16 16.16
CA GLU A 168 6.04 -6.98 15.34
C GLU A 168 5.78 -6.03 14.15
N PHE A 169 6.74 -5.13 13.89
CA PHE A 169 6.78 -4.29 12.70
C PHE A 169 7.50 -4.98 11.56
N GLY A 170 7.02 -4.78 10.33
CA GLY A 170 7.83 -5.08 9.15
C GLY A 170 9.06 -4.18 9.03
N VAL A 171 10.11 -4.68 8.39
CA VAL A 171 11.31 -3.88 8.04
C VAL A 171 11.13 -3.11 6.74
N VAL A 172 10.23 -3.56 5.84
CA VAL A 172 9.87 -2.83 4.63
C VAL A 172 8.43 -2.36 4.73
N ASP A 173 8.24 -1.07 4.49
CA ASP A 173 6.96 -0.39 4.43
C ASP A 173 6.80 0.19 3.02
N ILE A 174 5.89 -0.40 2.23
CA ILE A 174 5.61 0.09 0.88
C ILE A 174 4.69 1.31 0.95
N PRO A 175 4.80 2.26 0.01
CA PRO A 175 3.93 3.42 -0.01
C PRO A 175 2.50 3.05 -0.34
N ASN A 176 1.55 3.80 0.20
CA ASN A 176 0.16 3.70 -0.21
C ASN A 176 0.03 3.96 -1.72
N PRO A 177 -0.71 3.12 -2.47
CA PRO A 177 -0.87 3.28 -3.91
C PRO A 177 -1.56 4.59 -4.32
N ALA A 178 -2.54 5.07 -3.55
CA ALA A 178 -3.25 6.31 -3.86
C ALA A 178 -2.35 7.54 -3.69
N TYR A 179 -1.46 7.51 -2.68
CA TYR A 179 -0.45 8.56 -2.49
C TYR A 179 0.65 8.47 -3.54
N THR A 180 1.04 7.27 -3.96
CA THR A 180 1.99 7.09 -5.08
C THR A 180 1.41 7.62 -6.38
N ASN A 181 0.15 7.31 -6.70
CA ASN A 181 -0.53 7.87 -7.85
C ASN A 181 -0.63 9.41 -7.76
N ALA A 182 -0.97 9.97 -6.60
CA ALA A 182 -0.98 11.42 -6.39
C ALA A 182 0.41 12.05 -6.53
N ALA A 183 1.45 11.43 -5.97
CA ALA A 183 2.84 11.85 -6.11
C ALA A 183 3.27 11.85 -7.59
N HIS A 184 3.05 10.74 -8.30
CA HIS A 184 3.38 10.59 -9.72
C HIS A 184 2.63 11.59 -10.59
N ARG A 185 1.33 11.81 -10.33
CA ARG A 185 0.52 12.83 -11.01
C ARG A 185 1.11 14.23 -10.83
N ASN A 186 1.80 14.50 -9.72
CA ASN A 186 2.48 15.76 -9.42
C ASN A 186 4.00 15.73 -9.73
N GLY A 187 4.49 14.68 -10.39
CA GLY A 187 5.90 14.52 -10.75
C GLY A 187 6.86 14.34 -9.57
N VAL A 188 6.37 13.76 -8.47
CA VAL A 188 7.13 13.40 -7.27
C VAL A 188 7.39 11.90 -7.28
N LYS A 189 8.63 11.48 -6.99
CA LYS A 189 8.95 10.07 -6.82
C LYS A 189 8.43 9.56 -5.49
N SER A 190 7.74 8.42 -5.47
CA SER A 190 7.28 7.73 -4.26
C SER A 190 8.23 6.59 -3.95
N ILE A 191 8.84 6.56 -2.76
CA ILE A 191 9.80 5.50 -2.40
C ILE A 191 9.41 4.81 -1.09
N ALA A 192 9.65 3.50 -1.03
CA ALA A 192 9.39 2.68 0.15
C ALA A 192 10.45 2.90 1.23
N THR A 193 10.12 2.59 2.48
CA THR A 193 11.07 2.64 3.60
C THR A 193 11.60 1.25 3.91
N ILE A 194 12.92 1.11 4.03
CA ILE A 194 13.61 -0.04 4.63
C ILE A 194 14.21 0.42 5.96
N TYR A 195 13.74 -0.12 7.08
CA TYR A 195 14.12 0.32 8.41
C TYR A 195 14.54 -0.86 9.30
N PHE A 196 15.82 -0.90 9.65
CA PHE A 196 16.39 -1.82 10.61
C PHE A 196 16.80 -1.08 11.87
N ASP A 197 16.18 -1.44 13.00
CA ASP A 197 16.42 -0.80 14.30
C ASP A 197 16.39 -1.85 15.42
N PRO A 198 17.51 -2.07 16.13
CA PRO A 198 17.55 -3.03 17.24
C PRO A 198 16.64 -2.71 18.43
N ALA A 199 16.21 -1.46 18.62
CA ALA A 199 15.31 -1.03 19.68
C ALA A 199 13.83 -1.26 19.31
N PHE A 200 13.43 -0.95 18.07
CA PHE A 200 12.03 -1.01 17.62
C PHE A 200 11.68 -2.23 16.76
N ARG A 201 12.66 -2.87 16.12
CA ARG A 201 12.54 -4.12 15.34
C ARG A 201 13.54 -5.20 15.79
N PRO A 202 13.66 -5.47 17.11
CA PRO A 202 14.61 -6.45 17.61
C PRO A 202 14.33 -7.85 17.05
N GLY A 203 15.35 -8.44 16.41
CA GLY A 203 15.27 -9.78 15.81
C GLY A 203 14.99 -9.78 14.32
N LEU A 204 14.78 -8.62 13.71
CA LEU A 204 14.81 -8.43 12.27
C LEU A 204 16.15 -7.79 11.92
N THR A 205 17.02 -8.51 11.20
CA THR A 205 18.39 -8.06 10.93
C THR A 205 18.71 -8.03 9.43
N PHE A 206 19.43 -6.99 8.99
CA PHE A 206 19.85 -6.79 7.61
C PHE A 206 20.74 -7.95 7.11
N LYS A 207 21.42 -8.66 8.03
CA LYS A 207 22.29 -9.79 7.67
C LYS A 207 21.56 -10.90 6.92
N GLU A 208 20.27 -11.09 7.17
CA GLU A 208 19.44 -12.08 6.46
C GLU A 208 19.17 -11.68 5.00
N ALA A 209 19.31 -10.40 4.64
CA ALA A 209 19.09 -9.91 3.28
C ALA A 209 20.14 -10.42 2.28
N PHE A 210 21.29 -10.91 2.77
CA PHE A 210 22.42 -11.35 1.96
C PHE A 210 22.37 -12.81 1.52
N ASP A 211 21.27 -13.51 1.76
CA ASP A 211 21.10 -14.86 1.23
C ASP A 211 21.07 -14.84 -0.30
N LYS A 212 21.87 -15.72 -0.92
CA LYS A 212 22.02 -15.82 -2.37
C LYS A 212 21.15 -16.90 -2.94
N ASP A 213 20.67 -16.69 -4.16
CA ASP A 213 20.09 -17.75 -4.97
C ASP A 213 21.20 -18.76 -5.32
N PRO A 214 21.03 -20.08 -5.06
CA PRO A 214 21.98 -21.10 -5.49
C PRO A 214 22.26 -21.11 -7.01
N THR A 215 21.36 -20.54 -7.81
CA THR A 215 21.37 -20.56 -9.28
C THR A 215 21.63 -19.19 -9.93
N SER A 216 21.61 -18.10 -9.15
CA SER A 216 21.89 -16.74 -9.62
C SER A 216 23.13 -16.15 -8.92
N ARG A 217 23.67 -15.04 -9.43
CA ARG A 217 24.73 -14.27 -8.75
C ARG A 217 24.18 -13.21 -7.79
N GLY A 218 22.85 -13.03 -7.77
CA GLY A 218 22.12 -12.02 -7.01
C GLY A 218 21.70 -12.47 -5.61
N TYR A 219 21.20 -11.51 -4.83
CA TYR A 219 20.60 -11.77 -3.52
C TYR A 219 19.09 -11.94 -3.68
N ILE A 220 18.52 -12.98 -3.08
CA ILE A 220 17.09 -13.32 -3.23
C ILE A 220 16.20 -12.12 -2.83
N ILE A 221 16.51 -11.50 -1.69
CA ILE A 221 15.78 -10.33 -1.20
C ILE A 221 15.92 -9.14 -2.15
N ALA A 222 17.10 -8.89 -2.71
CA ALA A 222 17.30 -7.76 -3.61
C ALA A 222 16.51 -7.92 -4.92
N GLU A 223 16.44 -9.15 -5.45
CA GLU A 223 15.60 -9.48 -6.60
C GLU A 223 14.11 -9.26 -6.30
N LYS A 224 13.65 -9.69 -5.13
CA LYS A 224 12.27 -9.52 -4.68
C LYS A 224 11.89 -8.07 -4.42
N LEU A 225 12.78 -7.26 -3.85
CA LEU A 225 12.57 -5.82 -3.72
C LEU A 225 12.38 -5.17 -5.11
N VAL A 226 13.20 -5.52 -6.09
CA VAL A 226 13.02 -5.03 -7.47
C VAL A 226 11.69 -5.48 -8.08
N GLU A 227 11.27 -6.71 -7.81
CA GLU A 227 9.97 -7.22 -8.25
C GLU A 227 8.81 -6.44 -7.61
N MET A 228 8.84 -6.23 -6.30
CA MET A 228 7.82 -5.48 -5.55
C MET A 228 7.73 -4.03 -6.03
N ALA A 229 8.87 -3.32 -6.18
CA ALA A 229 8.88 -1.93 -6.66
C ALA A 229 8.22 -1.80 -8.03
N LYS A 230 8.56 -2.70 -8.97
CA LYS A 230 7.96 -2.71 -10.31
C LYS A 230 6.48 -3.08 -10.31
N TYR A 231 6.09 -4.04 -9.47
CA TYR A 231 4.71 -4.53 -9.44
C TYR A 231 3.77 -3.51 -8.80
N PHE A 232 4.17 -2.93 -7.66
CA PHE A 232 3.40 -1.93 -6.93
C PHE A 232 3.54 -0.52 -7.51
N GLY A 233 4.56 -0.25 -8.32
CA GLY A 233 4.70 1.00 -9.06
C GLY A 233 5.34 2.15 -8.27
N TYR A 234 6.21 1.86 -7.29
CA TYR A 234 7.00 2.87 -6.58
C TYR A 234 8.46 2.91 -7.07
N ASP A 235 9.16 4.02 -6.84
CA ASP A 235 10.41 4.38 -7.54
C ASP A 235 11.70 3.88 -6.87
N GLY A 236 11.63 3.31 -5.66
CA GLY A 236 12.80 2.80 -4.96
C GLY A 236 12.67 2.76 -3.45
N TYR A 237 13.80 2.96 -2.75
CA TYR A 237 13.93 2.70 -1.32
C TYR A 237 14.74 3.77 -0.57
N PHE A 238 14.19 4.26 0.54
CA PHE A 238 14.93 4.92 1.61
C PHE A 238 15.41 3.88 2.62
N LEU A 239 16.71 3.85 2.93
CA LEU A 239 17.31 2.93 3.88
C LEU A 239 17.71 3.65 5.17
N ASN A 240 17.06 3.27 6.27
CA ASN A 240 17.51 3.54 7.62
C ASN A 240 18.12 2.28 8.25
N GLU A 241 19.44 2.21 8.28
CA GLU A 241 20.19 1.07 8.84
C GLU A 241 20.84 1.50 10.16
N GLU A 242 20.27 1.07 11.29
CA GLU A 242 20.72 1.42 12.63
C GLU A 242 21.48 0.29 13.35
N GLU A 243 21.68 -0.86 12.68
CA GLU A 243 22.41 -1.99 13.27
C GLU A 243 23.93 -1.91 13.07
N GLY A 244 24.41 -1.09 12.14
CA GLY A 244 25.83 -0.89 11.84
C GLY A 244 26.40 -1.88 10.81
N ASN A 245 25.56 -2.45 9.92
CA ASN A 245 25.99 -3.44 8.92
C ASN A 245 26.60 -2.84 7.64
N LEU A 246 26.72 -1.51 7.55
CA LEU A 246 27.27 -0.82 6.36
C LEU A 246 28.69 -1.26 5.97
N GLN A 247 29.46 -1.79 6.92
CA GLN A 247 30.82 -2.30 6.70
C GLN A 247 30.86 -3.76 6.20
N ASP A 248 29.72 -4.46 6.17
CA ASP A 248 29.66 -5.81 5.60
C ASP A 248 29.96 -5.73 4.10
N SER A 249 30.94 -6.52 3.65
CA SER A 249 31.35 -6.58 2.24
C SER A 249 30.20 -6.90 1.27
N ARG A 250 29.11 -7.51 1.76
CA ARG A 250 27.92 -7.89 0.96
C ARG A 250 26.94 -6.74 0.78
N PHE A 251 27.01 -5.71 1.63
CA PHE A 251 26.13 -4.54 1.60
C PHE A 251 26.22 -3.78 0.27
N ARG A 252 27.44 -3.47 -0.18
CA ARG A 252 27.66 -2.68 -1.40
C ARG A 252 27.13 -3.38 -2.65
N PRO A 253 27.42 -4.67 -2.91
CA PRO A 253 26.80 -5.39 -4.03
C PRO A 253 25.28 -5.49 -3.93
N PHE A 254 24.71 -5.58 -2.71
CA PHE A 254 23.26 -5.64 -2.51
C PHE A 254 22.60 -4.33 -2.94
N MET A 255 23.07 -3.20 -2.43
CA MET A 255 22.51 -1.89 -2.76
C MET A 255 22.75 -1.54 -4.23
N SER A 256 23.97 -1.80 -4.74
CA SER A 256 24.31 -1.60 -6.15
C SER A 256 23.39 -2.37 -7.09
N TYR A 257 22.95 -3.58 -6.71
CA TYR A 257 21.97 -4.32 -7.48
C TYR A 257 20.66 -3.54 -7.60
N LEU A 258 20.10 -3.03 -6.50
CA LEU A 258 18.85 -2.24 -6.53
C LEU A 258 18.99 -1.01 -7.42
N THR A 259 20.06 -0.23 -7.24
CA THR A 259 20.31 0.99 -8.04
C THR A 259 20.51 0.67 -9.52
N SER A 260 21.23 -0.43 -9.84
CA SER A 260 21.44 -0.87 -11.24
C SER A 260 20.16 -1.28 -11.96
N LYS A 261 19.09 -1.57 -11.22
CA LYS A 261 17.75 -1.87 -11.78
C LYS A 261 16.90 -0.63 -11.98
N GLY A 262 17.46 0.57 -11.78
CA GLY A 262 16.79 1.85 -11.99
C GLY A 262 16.03 2.37 -10.78
N LEU A 263 16.13 1.70 -9.63
CA LEU A 263 15.50 2.17 -8.39
C LEU A 263 16.31 3.30 -7.77
N TYR A 264 15.62 4.34 -7.30
CA TYR A 264 16.23 5.36 -6.47
C TYR A 264 16.52 4.80 -5.08
N THR A 265 17.74 5.01 -4.59
CA THR A 265 18.22 4.49 -3.31
C THR A 265 18.88 5.61 -2.53
N GLN A 266 18.34 5.91 -1.35
CA GLN A 266 18.89 6.91 -0.44
C GLN A 266 19.15 6.28 0.92
N TRP A 267 20.26 6.64 1.56
CA TRP A 267 20.63 6.12 2.88
C TRP A 267 20.71 7.21 3.94
N TYR A 268 20.18 6.94 5.13
CA TYR A 268 20.28 7.80 6.32
C TYR A 268 21.58 7.61 7.09
N THR A 269 22.32 8.70 7.33
CA THR A 269 23.55 8.63 8.11
C THR A 269 23.26 8.71 9.60
N ASN A 270 23.38 7.61 10.32
CA ASN A 270 23.43 7.61 11.80
C ASN A 270 24.79 8.05 12.37
N THR A 271 25.61 8.71 11.55
CA THR A 271 26.94 9.26 11.89
C THR A 271 26.88 10.80 11.78
N PRO A 272 27.98 11.56 12.01
CA PRO A 272 27.94 13.00 11.84
C PRO A 272 27.43 13.41 10.44
N GLY A 273 26.57 14.43 10.40
CA GLY A 273 25.92 15.00 9.20
C GLY A 273 26.84 15.76 8.27
N THR A 274 28.12 15.38 8.23
CA THR A 274 29.14 15.95 7.35
C THR A 274 29.42 15.02 6.18
N TRP A 275 29.81 15.57 5.02
CA TRP A 275 30.36 14.75 3.94
C TRP A 275 31.69 14.12 4.36
N SER A 276 31.99 12.92 3.84
CA SER A 276 33.29 12.26 3.97
C SER A 276 33.52 11.24 2.87
N SER A 277 34.79 10.93 2.57
CA SER A 277 35.15 9.93 1.56
C SER A 277 34.60 8.52 1.87
N SER A 278 34.31 8.22 3.15
CA SER A 278 33.59 6.99 3.53
C SER A 278 32.15 6.99 3.00
N LYS A 279 31.41 8.10 3.16
CA LYS A 279 30.07 8.26 2.59
C LYS A 279 30.13 8.27 1.06
N ALA A 280 31.08 8.98 0.47
CA ALA A 280 31.33 8.97 -0.98
C ALA A 280 31.47 7.55 -1.50
N SER A 281 32.31 6.74 -0.85
CA SER A 281 32.52 5.35 -1.25
C SER A 281 31.24 4.52 -1.21
N LEU A 282 30.29 4.79 -0.31
CA LEU A 282 28.99 4.09 -0.24
C LEU A 282 28.01 4.53 -1.33
N LEU A 283 28.23 5.67 -1.98
CA LEU A 283 27.49 6.07 -3.17
C LEU A 283 28.17 5.56 -4.45
N ASP A 284 29.51 5.66 -4.53
CA ASP A 284 30.34 5.41 -5.72
C ASP A 284 29.74 6.06 -6.99
N HIS A 285 29.56 7.38 -6.96
CA HIS A 285 28.90 8.17 -8.01
C HIS A 285 27.56 7.56 -8.50
N GLY A 286 26.72 7.11 -7.56
CA GLY A 286 25.41 6.54 -7.89
C GLY A 286 25.44 5.07 -8.33
N ARG A 287 26.58 4.38 -8.28
CA ARG A 287 26.67 2.95 -8.62
C ARG A 287 26.22 2.03 -7.49
N ILE A 288 26.32 2.48 -6.24
CA ILE A 288 25.89 1.71 -5.05
C ILE A 288 24.61 2.27 -4.46
N MET A 289 24.54 3.58 -4.24
CA MET A 289 23.35 4.31 -3.80
C MET A 289 23.34 5.68 -4.46
N ASN A 290 22.16 6.23 -4.74
CA ASN A 290 22.02 7.50 -5.47
C ASN A 290 22.41 8.71 -4.61
N SER A 291 21.98 8.71 -3.35
CA SER A 291 22.16 9.86 -2.46
C SER A 291 22.25 9.48 -0.99
N VAL A 292 22.61 10.46 -0.17
CA VAL A 292 22.71 10.33 1.27
C VAL A 292 21.87 11.38 1.98
N PHE A 293 21.07 10.95 2.94
CA PHE A 293 20.42 11.81 3.94
C PHE A 293 21.42 12.02 5.07
N LEU A 294 21.97 13.23 5.16
CA LEU A 294 22.90 13.66 6.20
C LEU A 294 22.14 13.98 7.49
N ASN A 295 22.66 13.47 8.61
CA ASN A 295 22.07 13.66 9.94
C ASN A 295 21.91 15.14 10.31
N TYR A 296 20.98 15.42 11.23
CA TYR A 296 20.52 16.76 11.64
C TYR A 296 21.59 17.63 12.33
N ASN A 297 22.75 17.09 12.67
CA ASN A 297 23.86 17.79 13.32
C ASN A 297 24.86 18.41 12.33
N TRP A 298 24.44 18.65 11.09
CA TRP A 298 25.20 19.33 10.05
C TRP A 298 25.42 20.84 10.22
N PRO A 299 24.60 21.63 10.96
CA PRO A 299 24.77 23.08 10.98
C PRO A 299 26.17 23.52 11.44
N GLY A 300 26.81 24.36 10.62
CA GLY A 300 28.21 24.79 10.77
C GLY A 300 29.22 24.00 9.91
N THR A 301 28.76 22.99 9.15
CA THR A 301 29.62 22.13 8.33
C THR A 301 29.19 22.02 6.86
N GLN A 302 28.06 22.63 6.51
CA GLN A 302 27.43 22.51 5.20
C GLN A 302 28.34 22.96 4.06
N ASP A 303 28.97 24.14 4.16
CA ASP A 303 29.86 24.66 3.10
C ASP A 303 31.02 23.73 2.83
N ARG A 304 31.68 23.27 3.89
CA ARG A 304 32.79 22.30 3.79
C ARG A 304 32.32 21.00 3.17
N SER A 305 31.11 20.54 3.52
CA SER A 305 30.56 19.29 3.00
C SER A 305 30.23 19.39 1.51
N VAL A 306 29.65 20.51 1.08
CA VAL A 306 29.37 20.83 -0.33
C VAL A 306 30.66 20.90 -1.13
N GLU A 307 31.66 21.66 -0.67
CA GLU A 307 32.93 21.81 -1.38
C GLU A 307 33.72 20.48 -1.43
N ALA A 308 33.71 19.70 -0.35
CA ALA A 308 34.35 18.39 -0.33
C ALA A 308 33.67 17.40 -1.31
N ALA A 309 32.33 17.39 -1.38
CA ALA A 309 31.60 16.56 -2.32
C ALA A 309 31.90 16.95 -3.77
N LYS A 310 31.89 18.25 -4.10
CA LYS A 310 32.28 18.76 -5.42
C LYS A 310 33.70 18.36 -5.79
N ALA A 311 34.65 18.50 -4.87
CA ALA A 311 36.05 18.14 -5.08
C ALA A 311 36.24 16.62 -5.36
N GLU A 312 35.36 15.79 -4.80
CA GLU A 312 35.32 14.34 -5.07
C GLU A 312 34.45 13.98 -6.30
N GLY A 313 33.91 14.95 -7.04
CA GLY A 313 33.16 14.74 -8.28
C GLY A 313 31.68 14.38 -8.10
N TYR A 314 31.08 14.77 -6.96
CA TYR A 314 29.64 14.61 -6.72
C TYR A 314 28.90 15.91 -6.99
N ASP A 315 27.67 15.78 -7.49
CA ASP A 315 26.71 16.87 -7.56
C ASP A 315 25.97 16.98 -6.20
N PRO A 316 26.16 18.05 -5.43
CA PRO A 316 25.51 18.22 -4.13
C PRO A 316 23.98 18.24 -4.21
N TYR A 317 23.40 18.66 -5.32
CA TYR A 317 21.95 18.69 -5.52
C TYR A 317 21.36 17.29 -5.73
N GLN A 318 22.13 16.36 -6.28
CA GLN A 318 21.67 14.98 -6.49
C GLN A 318 22.09 14.04 -5.36
N SER A 319 23.23 14.29 -4.71
CA SER A 319 23.84 13.32 -3.80
C SER A 319 23.73 13.67 -2.32
N LEU A 320 23.60 14.95 -1.94
CA LEU A 320 23.63 15.37 -0.53
C LEU A 320 22.27 15.96 -0.11
N PHE A 321 21.60 15.29 0.82
CA PHE A 321 20.36 15.77 1.40
C PHE A 321 20.60 16.13 2.87
N PHE A 322 20.62 17.42 3.20
CA PHE A 322 20.77 17.88 4.57
C PHE A 322 19.46 17.69 5.33
N GLY A 323 19.50 16.83 6.37
CA GLY A 323 18.34 16.50 7.17
C GLY A 323 17.86 17.65 8.03
N VAL A 324 16.56 17.91 8.02
CA VAL A 324 15.85 18.79 8.94
C VAL A 324 14.97 17.92 9.83
N GLU A 325 15.25 17.91 11.13
CA GLU A 325 14.38 17.29 12.14
C GLU A 325 13.14 18.20 12.30
N ALA A 326 12.14 18.01 11.44
CA ALA A 326 10.99 18.91 11.37
C ALA A 326 9.98 18.64 12.50
N ASN A 327 9.90 17.41 12.98
CA ASN A 327 9.01 17.02 14.07
C ASN A 327 9.33 17.75 15.39
N GLN A 328 10.57 17.64 15.85
CA GLN A 328 11.10 18.28 17.05
C GLN A 328 11.29 19.79 16.86
N ALA A 329 11.60 20.24 15.64
CA ALA A 329 11.80 21.67 15.39
C ALA A 329 10.55 22.50 15.69
N GLY A 330 9.37 22.02 15.31
CA GLY A 330 8.16 22.85 15.36
C GLY A 330 8.28 24.11 14.48
N PHE A 331 7.30 25.02 14.60
CA PHE A 331 7.39 26.34 13.95
C PHE A 331 8.35 27.30 14.67
N ASN A 332 8.66 27.04 15.94
CA ASN A 332 9.56 27.86 16.76
C ASN A 332 11.04 27.53 16.58
N GLY A 333 11.39 26.47 15.85
CA GLY A 333 12.78 26.15 15.55
C GLY A 333 13.57 25.61 16.75
N LYS A 334 12.93 24.79 17.59
CA LYS A 334 13.59 24.13 18.73
C LYS A 334 14.81 23.29 18.33
N HIS A 335 14.83 22.78 17.11
CA HIS A 335 15.94 22.00 16.56
C HIS A 335 16.81 22.86 15.62
N ARG A 336 18.13 22.84 15.83
CA ARG A 336 19.08 23.69 15.09
C ARG A 336 19.06 23.49 13.59
N SER A 337 18.79 22.27 13.10
CA SER A 337 18.71 22.00 11.65
C SER A 337 17.62 22.80 10.94
N ALA A 338 16.55 23.19 11.64
CA ALA A 338 15.49 24.04 11.07
C ALA A 338 15.86 25.52 11.19
N THR A 339 16.28 25.96 12.37
CA THR A 339 16.63 27.38 12.63
C THR A 339 17.86 27.85 11.88
N GLU A 340 18.80 26.94 11.60
CA GLU A 340 20.01 27.22 10.82
C GLU A 340 19.90 26.73 9.37
N LEU A 341 18.71 26.34 8.89
CA LEU A 341 18.47 26.03 7.48
C LEU A 341 18.96 27.15 6.54
N PRO A 342 18.76 28.45 6.85
CA PRO A 342 19.29 29.55 6.03
C PRO A 342 20.82 29.57 5.85
N SER A 343 21.57 28.84 6.69
CA SER A 343 23.03 28.70 6.52
C SER A 343 23.42 27.81 5.33
N LEU A 344 22.46 27.02 4.81
CA LEU A 344 22.59 26.22 3.59
C LEU A 344 22.31 27.04 2.32
N TYR A 345 21.80 28.26 2.45
CA TYR A 345 21.52 29.11 1.29
C TYR A 345 22.79 29.62 0.63
N GLU A 346 22.71 29.96 -0.65
CA GLU A 346 23.79 30.61 -1.39
C GLU A 346 24.14 31.97 -0.76
N SER A 347 23.14 32.76 -0.38
CA SER A 347 23.36 33.99 0.38
C SER A 347 22.10 34.46 1.12
N ARG A 348 22.20 35.55 1.89
CA ARG A 348 21.04 36.21 2.51
C ARG A 348 20.02 36.81 1.52
N ARG A 349 20.39 36.93 0.24
CA ARG A 349 19.50 37.46 -0.82
C ARG A 349 19.02 36.39 -1.79
N ASN A 350 19.82 35.33 -1.95
CA ASN A 350 19.47 34.19 -2.78
C ASN A 350 19.31 32.99 -1.85
N HIS A 351 18.05 32.64 -1.59
CA HIS A 351 17.69 31.55 -0.69
C HIS A 351 17.80 30.16 -1.34
N SER A 352 18.34 30.06 -2.57
CA SER A 352 18.65 28.77 -3.19
C SER A 352 19.61 27.98 -2.30
N PRO A 353 19.25 26.77 -1.86
CA PRO A 353 20.15 25.91 -1.11
C PRO A 353 21.36 25.50 -1.96
N LYS A 354 22.53 25.34 -1.35
CA LYS A 354 23.76 24.84 -2.04
C LYS A 354 23.77 23.32 -2.26
N ALA A 355 22.76 22.62 -1.75
CA ALA A 355 22.54 21.17 -1.83
C ALA A 355 21.09 20.85 -1.45
N SER A 356 20.66 19.60 -1.61
CA SER A 356 19.28 19.19 -1.34
C SER A 356 18.94 19.11 0.14
N VAL A 357 17.65 19.12 0.45
CA VAL A 357 17.10 19.14 1.81
C VAL A 357 16.23 17.90 2.03
N ALA A 358 16.32 17.27 3.20
CA ALA A 358 15.38 16.22 3.57
C ALA A 358 14.60 16.60 4.82
N LEU A 359 13.28 16.67 4.70
CA LEU A 359 12.35 17.06 5.75
C LEU A 359 11.84 15.81 6.45
N PHE A 360 12.30 15.59 7.68
CA PHE A 360 11.92 14.44 8.48
C PHE A 360 10.66 14.71 9.29
N THR A 361 9.58 14.01 8.93
CA THR A 361 8.27 13.94 9.58
C THR A 361 7.61 15.28 9.93
N PRO A 362 7.52 16.25 9.00
CA PRO A 362 6.80 17.49 9.28
C PRO A 362 5.31 17.27 9.57
N SER A 363 4.67 16.23 8.99
CA SER A 363 3.27 15.88 9.32
C SER A 363 3.08 15.52 10.79
N ASP A 364 4.06 14.86 11.42
CA ASP A 364 3.98 14.55 12.85
C ASP A 364 3.90 15.83 13.67
N MET A 365 4.49 16.93 13.19
CA MET A 365 4.37 18.25 13.80
C MET A 365 3.07 18.96 13.44
N TYR A 366 2.81 19.23 12.16
CA TYR A 366 1.69 20.09 11.74
C TYR A 366 0.32 19.40 11.83
N GLN A 367 0.28 18.06 11.85
CA GLN A 367 -0.93 17.28 12.08
C GLN A 367 -0.97 16.74 13.50
N ARG A 368 -0.08 15.82 13.89
CA ARG A 368 -0.20 15.10 15.18
C ARG A 368 0.10 15.98 16.38
N GLY A 369 1.08 16.87 16.26
CA GLY A 369 1.40 17.89 17.26
C GLY A 369 0.24 18.85 17.57
N LEU A 370 -0.87 18.80 16.82
CA LEU A 370 -2.11 19.49 17.17
C LEU A 370 -2.67 18.95 18.49
N ALA A 371 -2.64 17.63 18.67
CA ALA A 371 -3.11 17.02 19.90
C ALA A 371 -2.24 17.46 21.09
N ASP A 372 -0.94 17.67 20.91
CA ASP A 372 -0.05 18.17 21.96
C ASP A 372 -0.35 19.62 22.35
N ALA A 373 -0.60 20.45 21.34
CA ALA A 373 -0.81 21.88 21.52
C ALA A 373 -2.22 22.25 22.01
N VAL A 374 -3.22 21.43 21.69
CA VAL A 374 -4.64 21.76 21.89
C VAL A 374 -5.35 20.64 22.64
N LYS A 375 -5.96 20.96 23.79
CA LYS A 375 -6.71 20.02 24.64
C LYS A 375 -8.10 20.60 24.97
N PRO A 376 -9.06 20.56 24.03
CA PRO A 376 -10.37 21.19 24.20
C PRO A 376 -11.25 20.42 25.18
N LYS A 377 -12.12 21.13 25.92
CA LYS A 377 -13.07 20.46 26.83
C LYS A 377 -14.16 19.76 26.00
N GLY A 378 -14.40 18.48 26.29
CA GLY A 378 -15.43 17.69 25.61
C GLY A 378 -15.05 17.16 24.22
N ALA A 379 -13.78 17.28 23.81
CA ALA A 379 -13.25 16.46 22.73
C ALA A 379 -13.28 14.98 23.12
N ASP A 380 -13.43 14.10 22.13
CA ASP A 380 -13.29 12.67 22.35
C ASP A 380 -11.88 12.37 22.91
N LYS A 381 -11.81 11.53 23.94
CA LYS A 381 -10.56 11.10 24.56
C LYS A 381 -10.03 9.81 23.95
N ASP A 382 -10.90 9.06 23.28
CA ASP A 382 -10.59 7.77 22.66
C ASP A 382 -10.12 7.95 21.22
N VAL A 383 -10.29 9.13 20.63
CA VAL A 383 -9.83 9.50 19.28
C VAL A 383 -8.95 10.75 19.35
N PRO A 384 -7.69 10.71 18.88
CA PRO A 384 -6.81 11.87 18.85
C PRO A 384 -7.41 13.06 18.12
N LEU A 385 -7.05 14.26 18.54
CA LEU A 385 -7.66 15.49 18.04
C LEU A 385 -7.50 15.65 16.52
N PHE A 386 -6.36 15.23 15.97
CA PHE A 386 -6.07 15.28 14.54
C PHE A 386 -6.81 14.21 13.71
N GLN A 387 -7.56 13.29 14.34
CA GLN A 387 -8.47 12.34 13.69
C GLN A 387 -9.95 12.71 13.88
N GLN A 388 -10.23 13.88 14.46
CA GLN A 388 -11.59 14.39 14.62
C GLN A 388 -11.88 15.42 13.53
N ASP A 389 -12.91 15.19 12.72
CA ASP A 389 -13.30 16.04 11.58
C ASP A 389 -13.35 17.55 11.92
N PRO A 390 -13.91 17.99 13.08
CA PRO A 390 -14.02 19.42 13.40
C PRO A 390 -12.70 20.19 13.53
N TYR A 391 -11.56 19.51 13.62
CA TYR A 391 -10.25 20.12 13.85
C TYR A 391 -9.33 20.05 12.62
N GLN A 392 -9.75 19.41 11.52
CA GLN A 392 -8.93 19.30 10.30
C GLN A 392 -8.57 20.65 9.67
N TRP A 393 -9.39 21.67 9.86
CA TRP A 393 -9.08 23.02 9.38
C TRP A 393 -7.79 23.59 10.01
N MET A 394 -7.49 23.23 11.27
CA MET A 394 -6.24 23.63 11.92
C MET A 394 -5.05 22.88 11.32
N VAL A 395 -5.21 21.59 11.01
CA VAL A 395 -4.19 20.79 10.32
C VAL A 395 -3.88 21.39 8.95
N ALA A 396 -4.91 21.70 8.16
CA ALA A 396 -4.75 22.31 6.83
C ALA A 396 -4.05 23.68 6.89
N GLU A 397 -4.37 24.50 7.90
CA GLU A 397 -3.70 25.80 8.05
C GLU A 397 -2.26 25.66 8.56
N ARG A 398 -1.98 24.72 9.47
CA ARG A 398 -0.61 24.42 9.91
C ARG A 398 0.23 23.86 8.76
N GLU A 399 -0.34 23.00 7.91
CA GLU A 399 0.30 22.53 6.68
C GLU A 399 0.63 23.73 5.76
N ARG A 400 -0.34 24.63 5.52
CA ARG A 400 -0.13 25.84 4.72
C ARG A 400 0.96 26.75 5.30
N MET A 401 0.99 26.94 6.62
CA MET A 401 2.06 27.67 7.30
C MET A 401 3.44 27.01 7.08
N TYR A 402 3.48 25.69 7.04
CA TYR A 402 4.72 24.95 6.85
C TYR A 402 5.27 25.08 5.43
N PHE A 403 4.42 25.00 4.41
CA PHE A 403 4.87 25.04 3.02
C PHE A 403 4.93 26.46 2.44
N SER A 404 3.94 27.31 2.71
CA SER A 404 3.88 28.67 2.15
C SER A 404 4.53 29.75 3.02
N GLY A 405 5.13 29.38 4.16
CA GLY A 405 5.63 30.31 5.18
C GLY A 405 4.60 30.57 6.28
N VAL A 406 5.06 30.96 7.47
CA VAL A 406 4.21 31.04 8.69
C VAL A 406 3.07 32.07 8.59
N THR A 407 3.17 32.99 7.63
CA THR A 407 2.15 33.98 7.27
C THR A 407 1.11 33.44 6.26
N SER A 408 1.23 32.18 5.83
CA SER A 408 0.43 31.53 4.80
C SER A 408 0.44 32.30 3.46
N ASN A 409 1.57 32.92 3.15
CA ASN A 409 1.78 33.78 2.00
C ASN A 409 3.15 33.50 1.36
N PRO A 410 3.21 32.88 0.17
CA PRO A 410 4.48 32.52 -0.48
C PRO A 410 5.30 33.72 -0.98
N LYS A 411 4.85 34.96 -0.77
CA LYS A 411 5.64 36.19 -0.97
C LYS A 411 6.24 36.75 0.32
N ASP A 412 5.89 36.17 1.46
CA ASP A 412 6.21 36.66 2.81
C ASP A 412 6.69 35.49 3.69
N THR A 413 7.71 34.82 3.19
CA THR A 413 8.39 33.69 3.83
C THR A 413 9.53 34.16 4.72
N GLY A 414 10.31 33.23 5.26
CA GLY A 414 11.44 33.51 6.15
C GLY A 414 11.04 33.54 7.63
N ALA A 415 12.01 33.84 8.48
CA ALA A 415 11.79 33.93 9.92
C ALA A 415 11.03 35.22 10.27
N HIS A 416 10.01 35.11 11.12
CA HIS A 416 9.15 36.21 11.56
C HIS A 416 9.17 36.36 13.08
N PRO A 417 10.17 37.04 13.68
CA PRO A 417 10.32 37.14 15.12
C PRO A 417 9.04 37.62 15.83
N GLY A 418 8.56 36.84 16.81
CA GLY A 418 7.37 37.13 17.59
C GLY A 418 6.05 36.73 16.93
N HIS A 419 6.08 36.15 15.71
CA HIS A 419 4.88 35.68 15.04
C HIS A 419 4.27 34.47 15.76
N SER A 420 2.95 34.50 15.96
CA SER A 420 2.17 33.43 16.57
C SER A 420 0.82 33.29 15.87
N ARG A 421 0.23 32.10 15.95
CA ARG A 421 -1.09 31.76 15.40
C ARG A 421 -1.85 30.93 16.45
N PRO A 422 -2.22 31.54 17.61
CA PRO A 422 -2.82 30.82 18.73
C PRO A 422 -4.16 30.16 18.38
N GLU A 423 -4.87 30.66 17.36
CA GLU A 423 -6.14 30.10 16.88
C GLU A 423 -6.02 28.73 16.23
N VAL A 424 -4.80 28.30 15.84
CA VAL A 424 -4.48 26.95 15.36
C VAL A 424 -3.48 26.23 16.29
N GLY A 425 -3.40 26.67 17.55
CA GLY A 425 -2.54 26.04 18.56
C GLY A 425 -1.04 26.31 18.37
N VAL A 426 -0.66 27.39 17.69
CA VAL A 426 0.76 27.74 17.47
C VAL A 426 1.12 28.98 18.28
N ALA A 427 1.67 28.77 19.48
CA ALA A 427 2.06 29.85 20.39
C ALA A 427 3.29 30.63 19.92
N ASP A 428 4.17 30.00 19.14
CA ASP A 428 5.39 30.61 18.59
C ASP A 428 5.72 29.96 17.24
N SER A 429 5.91 30.82 16.24
CA SER A 429 6.27 30.47 14.87
C SER A 429 7.38 31.37 14.33
N SER A 430 8.25 31.84 15.22
CA SER A 430 9.25 32.86 14.90
C SER A 430 10.34 32.40 13.94
N SER A 431 10.61 31.09 13.87
CA SER A 431 11.86 30.58 13.30
C SER A 431 11.69 29.81 11.99
N TRP A 432 10.57 29.10 11.81
CA TRP A 432 10.36 28.31 10.59
C TRP A 432 10.16 29.23 9.38
N VAL A 433 10.95 28.98 8.33
CA VAL A 433 11.02 29.86 7.15
C VAL A 433 9.92 29.59 6.11
N GLY A 434 9.37 28.38 6.06
CA GLY A 434 8.48 27.93 5.00
C GLY A 434 9.21 27.26 3.83
N ALA A 435 8.65 26.19 3.27
CA ALA A 435 9.26 25.51 2.10
C ALA A 435 9.41 26.44 0.88
N ALA A 436 8.43 27.31 0.64
CA ALA A 436 8.43 28.31 -0.41
C ALA A 436 9.56 29.36 -0.28
N ASP A 437 10.23 29.44 0.87
CA ASP A 437 11.37 30.33 1.09
C ASP A 437 12.61 29.89 0.32
N PHE A 438 12.80 28.57 0.18
CA PHE A 438 14.04 27.99 -0.36
C PHE A 438 13.81 27.06 -1.55
N ILE A 439 12.57 26.70 -1.87
CA ILE A 439 12.23 25.87 -3.04
C ILE A 439 11.13 26.55 -3.85
N PRO A 440 11.35 26.78 -5.15
CA PRO A 440 10.31 27.35 -6.01
C PRO A 440 9.24 26.29 -6.31
N ALA A 441 8.00 26.74 -6.51
CA ALA A 441 6.90 25.83 -6.83
C ALA A 441 7.13 25.15 -8.18
N ARG A 442 7.08 23.82 -8.20
CA ARG A 442 7.15 22.99 -9.42
C ARG A 442 5.76 22.65 -9.95
N SER A 443 5.67 22.22 -11.21
CA SER A 443 4.39 21.92 -11.84
C SER A 443 4.54 20.90 -12.95
N VAL A 444 3.52 20.06 -13.12
CA VAL A 444 3.36 19.13 -14.26
C VAL A 444 2.49 19.71 -15.37
N ILE A 445 1.92 20.91 -15.17
CA ILE A 445 0.91 21.49 -16.06
C ILE A 445 1.59 22.04 -17.32
N GLY A 446 1.92 21.13 -18.25
CA GLY A 446 2.46 21.41 -19.58
C GLY A 446 1.50 20.97 -20.69
N GLY A 447 1.96 21.06 -21.94
CA GLY A 447 1.18 20.60 -23.09
C GLY A 447 0.07 21.57 -23.47
N ARG A 448 -1.16 21.06 -23.68
CA ARG A 448 -2.31 21.84 -24.20
C ARG A 448 -3.58 21.69 -23.38
N GLN A 449 -3.60 20.77 -22.43
CA GLN A 449 -4.77 20.42 -21.63
C GLN A 449 -4.45 20.54 -20.14
N PHE A 450 -5.45 20.93 -19.37
CA PHE A 450 -5.37 21.00 -17.92
C PHE A 450 -6.77 20.94 -17.33
N HIS A 451 -6.91 20.32 -16.17
CA HIS A 451 -8.15 20.32 -15.41
C HIS A 451 -7.90 20.21 -13.92
N THR A 452 -8.77 20.87 -13.15
CA THR A 452 -8.85 20.74 -11.69
C THR A 452 -10.28 21.00 -11.24
N ASP A 453 -10.75 20.18 -10.30
CA ASP A 453 -11.99 20.38 -9.56
C ASP A 453 -11.73 20.98 -8.16
N PHE A 454 -10.46 21.28 -7.84
CA PHE A 454 -10.01 21.66 -6.49
C PHE A 454 -10.29 20.59 -5.42
N ASN A 455 -10.47 19.33 -5.84
CA ASN A 455 -10.66 18.20 -4.93
C ASN A 455 -9.36 17.90 -4.19
N THR A 456 -9.37 18.05 -2.86
CA THR A 456 -8.19 17.90 -2.00
C THR A 456 -7.86 16.44 -1.66
N GLY A 457 -8.64 15.47 -2.15
CA GLY A 457 -8.45 14.04 -1.88
C GLY A 457 -9.30 13.53 -0.70
N HIS A 458 -10.15 14.39 -0.14
CA HIS A 458 -11.13 14.02 0.89
C HIS A 458 -12.34 14.95 0.85
N GLY A 459 -13.41 14.59 1.55
CA GLY A 459 -14.56 15.48 1.71
C GLY A 459 -15.55 14.99 2.75
N MET A 460 -16.34 15.93 3.28
CA MET A 460 -17.47 15.60 4.15
C MET A 460 -18.60 14.89 3.40
N ARG A 461 -18.65 15.11 2.08
CA ARG A 461 -19.58 14.52 1.11
C ARG A 461 -18.88 14.43 -0.24
N TRP A 462 -19.44 13.64 -1.15
CA TRP A 462 -19.09 13.71 -2.57
C TRP A 462 -20.16 14.49 -3.34
N TYR A 463 -19.71 15.44 -4.16
CA TYR A 463 -20.54 16.22 -5.07
C TYR A 463 -20.35 15.77 -6.52
N SER A 464 -21.44 15.75 -7.29
CA SER A 464 -21.44 15.50 -8.73
C SER A 464 -22.31 16.58 -9.38
N ALA A 465 -21.71 17.42 -10.22
CA ALA A 465 -22.38 18.58 -10.83
C ALA A 465 -23.07 19.51 -9.81
N GLY A 466 -22.43 19.70 -8.64
CA GLY A 466 -22.91 20.57 -7.57
C GLY A 466 -23.91 19.93 -6.60
N ASP A 467 -24.43 18.74 -6.92
CA ASP A 467 -25.37 18.00 -6.09
C ASP A 467 -24.67 16.91 -5.27
N VAL A 468 -25.16 16.65 -4.05
CA VAL A 468 -24.62 15.58 -3.20
C VAL A 468 -24.99 14.22 -3.79
N SER A 469 -24.00 13.50 -4.32
CA SER A 469 -24.19 12.13 -4.82
C SER A 469 -23.95 11.10 -3.73
N ALA A 470 -22.91 11.26 -2.90
CA ALA A 470 -22.66 10.45 -1.71
C ALA A 470 -22.62 11.33 -0.44
N ALA A 471 -23.34 10.91 0.60
CA ALA A 471 -23.53 11.71 1.83
C ALA A 471 -22.53 11.39 2.96
N ALA A 472 -21.77 10.30 2.83
CA ALA A 472 -20.74 9.92 3.78
C ALA A 472 -19.45 10.72 3.54
N SER A 473 -18.68 10.93 4.61
CA SER A 473 -17.33 11.47 4.49
C SER A 473 -16.37 10.40 3.96
N TRP A 474 -15.33 10.84 3.26
CA TRP A 474 -14.44 9.96 2.52
C TRP A 474 -13.04 10.59 2.39
N THR A 475 -12.03 9.74 2.25
CA THR A 475 -10.67 10.12 1.84
C THR A 475 -10.18 9.11 0.81
N ASP A 476 -9.72 9.63 -0.32
CA ASP A 476 -9.11 8.89 -1.43
C ASP A 476 -8.17 9.81 -2.22
N MET A 477 -6.86 9.60 -2.08
CA MET A 477 -5.84 10.40 -2.76
C MET A 477 -5.79 10.13 -4.27
N ASP A 478 -6.36 9.02 -4.76
CA ASP A 478 -6.48 8.79 -6.20
C ASP A 478 -7.40 9.83 -6.84
N ALA A 479 -8.38 10.33 -6.10
CA ALA A 479 -9.32 11.36 -6.52
C ALA A 479 -8.79 12.79 -6.37
N GLN A 480 -7.59 12.99 -5.81
CA GLN A 480 -7.01 14.32 -5.62
C GLN A 480 -6.72 14.99 -6.97
N SER A 481 -7.21 16.22 -7.12
CA SER A 481 -6.91 17.09 -8.27
C SER A 481 -5.48 17.62 -8.20
N ILE A 482 -4.95 18.13 -9.32
CA ILE A 482 -3.82 19.05 -9.25
C ILE A 482 -4.28 20.32 -8.54
N LEU A 483 -3.70 20.60 -7.38
CA LEU A 483 -4.04 21.74 -6.52
C LEU A 483 -3.20 22.98 -6.87
N PRO A 484 -3.60 24.19 -6.43
CA PRO A 484 -2.89 25.43 -6.72
C PRO A 484 -1.40 25.38 -6.32
N SER A 485 -0.53 25.79 -7.24
CA SER A 485 0.91 25.90 -7.03
C SER A 485 1.26 26.85 -5.87
N TRP A 486 0.43 27.88 -5.64
CA TRP A 486 0.66 28.88 -4.59
C TRP A 486 -0.58 29.04 -3.69
N GLN A 487 -0.40 28.82 -2.39
CA GLN A 487 -1.46 28.98 -1.38
C GLN A 487 -1.04 29.96 -0.27
N TRP A 488 -1.39 31.25 -0.29
CA TRP A 488 -2.04 31.95 -1.41
C TRP A 488 -1.25 33.15 -1.90
N TRP A 489 -0.92 33.17 -3.19
CA TRP A 489 -0.33 34.33 -3.83
C TRP A 489 -1.43 35.28 -4.28
N ILE A 490 -1.61 36.36 -3.50
CA ILE A 490 -2.61 37.40 -3.76
C ILE A 490 -1.90 38.73 -3.99
N ASP A 491 -2.12 39.33 -5.16
CA ASP A 491 -1.66 40.67 -5.52
C ASP A 491 -2.84 41.66 -5.40
N THR A 492 -2.76 42.60 -4.46
CA THR A 492 -3.74 43.68 -4.27
C THR A 492 -3.09 44.88 -3.58
N GLU A 493 -3.51 46.10 -3.94
CA GLU A 493 -3.17 47.33 -3.21
C GLU A 493 -4.15 47.63 -2.07
N GLY A 494 -5.22 46.82 -1.94
CA GLY A 494 -6.25 46.96 -0.94
C GLY A 494 -6.13 45.93 0.19
N THR A 495 -7.28 45.61 0.77
CA THR A 495 -7.42 44.61 1.81
C THR A 495 -7.18 43.24 1.20
N ARG A 496 -6.34 42.43 1.85
CA ARG A 496 -6.11 41.04 1.46
C ARG A 496 -7.35 40.21 1.81
N PRO A 497 -8.00 39.56 0.83
CA PRO A 497 -9.14 38.69 1.08
C PRO A 497 -8.70 37.33 1.63
N SER A 498 -9.68 36.56 2.11
CA SER A 498 -9.47 35.18 2.56
C SER A 498 -9.74 34.19 1.42
N VAL A 499 -8.94 33.12 1.40
CA VAL A 499 -9.06 32.01 0.45
C VAL A 499 -8.96 30.69 1.22
N ASP A 500 -9.88 29.78 0.96
CA ASP A 500 -9.91 28.46 1.60
C ASP A 500 -10.51 27.40 0.68
N PHE A 501 -10.52 26.14 1.12
CA PHE A 501 -11.32 25.08 0.52
C PHE A 501 -12.66 24.95 1.25
N ASP A 502 -13.75 24.92 0.49
CA ASP A 502 -15.11 24.76 1.01
C ASP A 502 -15.58 23.31 0.85
N TYR A 503 -15.74 22.62 1.99
CA TYR A 503 -16.24 21.25 2.11
C TYR A 503 -17.75 21.17 2.29
N GLY A 504 -18.44 22.31 2.21
CA GLY A 504 -19.88 22.42 2.20
C GLY A 504 -20.53 22.36 3.57
N PRO A 505 -21.88 22.42 3.62
CA PRO A 505 -22.63 22.60 4.86
C PRO A 505 -22.55 21.44 5.85
N SER A 506 -21.76 20.40 5.63
CA SER A 506 -21.48 19.35 6.61
C SER A 506 -20.18 19.56 7.36
N ASP A 507 -19.29 20.45 6.90
CA ASP A 507 -18.11 20.85 7.67
C ASP A 507 -18.54 21.66 8.90
N ARG A 508 -18.09 21.23 10.07
CA ARG A 508 -18.43 21.75 11.39
C ARG A 508 -17.16 21.96 12.18
N ARG A 509 -16.58 23.15 12.07
CA ARG A 509 -15.30 23.49 12.71
C ARG A 509 -15.45 23.77 14.20
N LYS A 510 -14.46 23.37 14.99
CA LYS A 510 -14.30 23.76 16.40
C LYS A 510 -12.99 24.50 16.60
N ASP A 511 -12.96 25.43 17.56
CA ASP A 511 -11.76 26.18 17.95
C ASP A 511 -10.89 25.42 18.95
N VAL A 512 -9.79 26.04 19.38
CA VAL A 512 -8.84 25.44 20.32
C VAL A 512 -9.42 25.16 21.72
N HIS A 513 -10.59 25.72 22.03
CA HIS A 513 -11.32 25.50 23.28
C HIS A 513 -12.48 24.51 23.11
N GLY A 514 -12.78 24.09 21.88
CA GLY A 514 -13.85 23.16 21.53
C GLY A 514 -15.17 23.84 21.19
N ALA A 515 -15.21 25.17 21.14
CA ALA A 515 -16.40 25.92 20.76
C ALA A 515 -16.59 25.89 19.23
N PRO A 516 -17.85 25.85 18.73
CA PRO A 516 -18.11 25.92 17.30
C PRO A 516 -17.56 27.21 16.68
N VAL A 517 -16.89 27.08 15.53
CA VAL A 517 -16.40 28.22 14.74
C VAL A 517 -17.44 28.59 13.70
N SER A 518 -17.90 29.84 13.73
CA SER A 518 -18.70 30.39 12.62
C SER A 518 -17.78 30.75 11.46
N LEU A 519 -17.99 30.11 10.31
CA LEU A 519 -17.28 30.47 9.10
C LEU A 519 -17.71 31.85 8.60
N LEU A 520 -16.74 32.61 8.08
CA LEU A 520 -16.95 33.96 7.53
C LEU A 520 -17.47 33.94 6.07
N TYR A 521 -17.85 32.77 5.57
CA TYR A 521 -18.43 32.58 4.25
C TYR A 521 -19.60 31.58 4.31
N HIS A 522 -20.52 31.72 3.37
CA HIS A 522 -21.63 30.79 3.20
C HIS A 522 -21.14 29.48 2.56
N GLN A 523 -21.19 28.38 3.31
CA GLN A 523 -20.78 27.06 2.81
C GLN A 523 -21.67 26.59 1.65
N VAL A 524 -21.05 26.20 0.54
CA VAL A 524 -21.65 25.71 -0.69
C VAL A 524 -21.31 24.23 -0.91
N GLY A 525 -20.04 23.87 -0.74
CA GLY A 525 -19.49 22.56 -1.10
C GLY A 525 -18.80 22.58 -2.45
N ALA A 526 -18.77 21.44 -3.13
CA ALA A 526 -18.01 21.27 -4.37
C ALA A 526 -18.89 21.23 -5.62
N TRP A 527 -18.26 21.38 -6.79
CA TRP A 527 -18.88 21.03 -8.08
C TRP A 527 -18.74 19.53 -8.35
N CYS A 528 -17.51 19.02 -8.29
CA CYS A 528 -17.17 17.61 -8.35
C CYS A 528 -16.20 17.28 -7.21
N GLY A 529 -16.29 16.09 -6.62
CA GLY A 529 -15.40 15.67 -5.53
C GLY A 529 -15.81 16.22 -4.17
N GLY A 530 -14.83 16.56 -3.32
CA GLY A 530 -15.05 16.87 -1.90
C GLY A 530 -14.97 18.35 -1.52
N SER A 531 -14.37 19.18 -2.36
CA SER A 531 -14.10 20.59 -2.07
C SER A 531 -14.20 21.50 -3.31
N SER A 532 -14.49 22.78 -3.08
CA SER A 532 -14.27 23.86 -4.06
C SER A 532 -13.32 24.91 -3.48
N LEU A 533 -12.74 25.77 -4.32
CA LEU A 533 -12.01 26.94 -3.86
C LEU A 533 -13.01 28.06 -3.49
N VAL A 534 -12.92 28.62 -2.28
CA VAL A 534 -13.73 29.79 -1.89
C VAL A 534 -12.84 31.01 -1.70
N VAL A 535 -13.23 32.14 -2.32
CA VAL A 535 -12.62 33.46 -2.14
C VAL A 535 -13.65 34.37 -1.51
N HIS A 536 -13.36 34.95 -0.35
CA HIS A 536 -14.34 35.75 0.38
C HIS A 536 -13.75 36.91 1.19
N GLY A 537 -14.61 37.85 1.57
CA GLY A 537 -14.28 39.04 2.37
C GLY A 537 -14.34 40.34 1.58
N MET A 538 -13.88 41.42 2.21
CA MET A 538 -13.87 42.75 1.58
C MET A 538 -12.79 42.84 0.49
N MET A 539 -13.21 43.18 -0.73
CA MET A 539 -12.35 43.52 -1.86
C MET A 539 -12.33 45.05 -2.01
N SER A 540 -11.45 45.76 -1.27
CA SER A 540 -11.41 47.23 -1.33
C SER A 540 -10.75 47.78 -2.61
N LYS A 541 -9.97 46.94 -3.29
CA LYS A 541 -9.33 47.20 -4.59
C LYS A 541 -9.42 45.94 -5.45
N THR A 542 -9.01 46.07 -6.71
CA THR A 542 -8.84 44.92 -7.61
C THR A 542 -7.84 43.95 -7.01
N THR A 543 -8.22 42.69 -6.92
CA THR A 543 -7.42 41.64 -6.30
C THR A 543 -7.17 40.53 -7.31
N THR A 544 -5.90 40.16 -7.52
CA THR A 544 -5.51 39.05 -8.39
C THR A 544 -4.99 37.89 -7.56
N LEU A 545 -5.62 36.72 -7.69
CA LEU A 545 -5.20 35.45 -7.10
C LEU A 545 -4.48 34.62 -8.16
N ARG A 546 -3.17 34.37 -7.97
CA ARG A 546 -2.39 33.49 -8.85
C ARG A 546 -2.51 32.07 -8.32
N LEU A 547 -2.90 31.13 -9.18
CA LEU A 547 -3.21 29.76 -8.77
C LEU A 547 -2.18 28.76 -9.28
N PHE A 548 -1.97 28.69 -10.59
CA PHE A 548 -1.20 27.62 -11.20
C PHE A 548 -0.01 28.14 -12.00
N LYS A 549 1.17 27.57 -11.75
CA LYS A 549 2.33 27.62 -12.64
C LYS A 549 2.08 26.64 -13.79
N THR A 550 2.22 27.11 -15.03
CA THR A 550 1.89 26.32 -16.23
C THR A 550 2.93 26.51 -17.33
N ARG A 551 2.86 25.69 -18.38
CA ARG A 551 3.51 25.91 -19.67
C ARG A 551 2.59 25.39 -20.77
N LEU A 552 1.39 25.96 -20.87
CA LEU A 552 0.35 25.52 -21.79
C LEU A 552 0.45 26.25 -23.12
N ALA A 553 0.53 25.50 -24.22
CA ALA A 553 0.52 26.04 -25.57
C ALA A 553 -0.90 26.40 -26.01
N MET A 554 -1.13 27.66 -26.34
CA MET A 554 -2.43 28.13 -26.85
C MET A 554 -2.54 27.87 -28.35
N THR A 555 -3.72 27.44 -28.78
CA THR A 555 -4.08 27.20 -30.18
C THR A 555 -5.37 27.93 -30.53
N ALA A 556 -5.73 27.94 -31.82
CA ALA A 556 -6.95 28.58 -32.29
C ALA A 556 -8.22 28.00 -31.62
N ASP A 557 -8.16 26.72 -31.25
CA ASP A 557 -9.27 25.99 -30.64
C ASP A 557 -9.25 26.03 -29.10
N THR A 558 -8.25 26.68 -28.49
CA THR A 558 -8.14 26.71 -27.04
C THR A 558 -9.36 27.38 -26.40
N SER A 559 -9.96 26.69 -25.45
CA SER A 559 -11.05 27.19 -24.62
C SER A 559 -10.81 26.88 -23.15
N MET A 560 -11.41 27.68 -22.27
CA MET A 560 -11.25 27.57 -20.84
C MET A 560 -12.62 27.63 -20.14
N PRO A 561 -13.29 26.49 -19.91
CA PRO A 561 -14.48 26.45 -19.06
C PRO A 561 -14.08 26.68 -17.60
N ILE A 562 -14.83 27.56 -16.94
CA ILE A 562 -14.71 27.86 -15.51
C ILE A 562 -16.08 27.68 -14.88
N THR A 563 -16.19 26.77 -13.91
CA THR A 563 -17.40 26.53 -13.15
C THR A 563 -17.30 27.24 -11.80
N PHE A 564 -18.27 28.12 -11.52
CA PHE A 564 -18.26 28.95 -10.33
C PHE A 564 -19.66 29.19 -9.78
N ARG A 565 -19.73 29.69 -8.54
CA ARG A 565 -20.95 30.10 -7.87
C ARG A 565 -20.69 31.35 -7.02
N LYS A 566 -21.36 32.45 -7.36
CA LYS A 566 -21.36 33.66 -6.54
C LYS A 566 -22.46 33.58 -5.49
N SER A 567 -22.07 33.72 -4.22
CA SER A 567 -22.99 33.66 -3.07
C SER A 567 -23.35 35.06 -2.55
N SER A 568 -22.45 36.02 -2.72
CA SER A 568 -22.62 37.40 -2.29
C SER A 568 -23.56 38.18 -3.21
N LYS A 569 -24.19 39.24 -2.67
CA LYS A 569 -25.17 40.07 -3.40
C LYS A 569 -24.54 41.22 -4.19
N ASP A 570 -23.25 41.49 -4.00
CA ASP A 570 -22.54 42.51 -4.75
C ASP A 570 -22.49 42.17 -6.26
N HIS A 571 -22.14 43.16 -7.09
CA HIS A 571 -21.99 43.00 -8.54
C HIS A 571 -20.54 42.87 -9.00
N GLY A 572 -19.61 42.66 -8.06
CA GLY A 572 -18.20 42.44 -8.34
C GLY A 572 -18.02 41.20 -9.21
N THR A 573 -17.35 41.37 -10.34
CA THR A 573 -17.11 40.35 -11.34
C THR A 573 -15.79 39.61 -11.11
N MET A 574 -15.69 38.42 -11.70
CA MET A 574 -14.48 37.63 -11.79
C MET A 574 -13.97 37.65 -13.24
N LYS A 575 -12.65 37.68 -13.41
CA LYS A 575 -11.95 37.53 -14.71
C LYS A 575 -10.93 36.41 -14.60
N ALA A 576 -10.65 35.71 -15.69
CA ALA A 576 -9.43 34.89 -15.76
C ALA A 576 -8.22 35.83 -15.86
N ALA A 577 -7.18 35.54 -15.08
CA ALA A 577 -5.91 36.27 -15.08
C ALA A 577 -4.83 35.38 -15.70
N LEU A 578 -4.32 35.78 -16.85
CA LEU A 578 -3.40 35.01 -17.68
C LEU A 578 -2.06 35.75 -17.81
N VAL A 579 -0.95 35.06 -17.58
CA VAL A 579 0.39 35.59 -17.86
C VAL A 579 1.05 34.68 -18.90
N PHE A 580 1.67 35.28 -19.91
CA PHE A 580 2.28 34.57 -21.02
C PHE A 580 3.79 34.74 -21.02
N ALA A 581 4.51 33.76 -21.56
CA ALA A 581 5.98 33.72 -21.60
C ALA A 581 6.62 34.91 -22.34
N ASP A 582 5.93 35.48 -23.33
CA ASP A 582 6.39 36.61 -24.14
C ASP A 582 6.26 37.97 -23.43
N ASP A 583 5.46 38.05 -22.36
CA ASP A 583 5.28 39.27 -21.54
C ASP A 583 5.01 38.89 -20.06
N PRO A 584 6.02 38.36 -19.35
CA PRO A 584 5.83 37.72 -18.05
C PRO A 584 5.45 38.68 -16.91
N ARG A 585 5.58 39.99 -17.12
CA ARG A 585 5.22 41.02 -16.12
C ARG A 585 3.77 41.47 -16.24
N ARG A 586 3.09 41.14 -17.33
CA ARG A 586 1.74 41.64 -17.61
C ARG A 586 0.70 40.57 -17.33
N VAL A 587 -0.29 40.92 -16.51
CA VAL A 587 -1.52 40.14 -16.36
C VAL A 587 -2.50 40.54 -17.46
N VAL A 588 -2.80 39.59 -18.35
CA VAL A 588 -3.85 39.71 -19.36
C VAL A 588 -5.15 39.15 -18.77
N THR A 589 -6.21 39.96 -18.77
CA THR A 589 -7.50 39.53 -18.21
C THR A 589 -8.49 39.15 -19.30
N VAL A 590 -9.32 38.15 -18.99
CA VAL A 590 -10.45 37.73 -19.83
C VAL A 590 -11.70 37.70 -18.97
N ASP A 591 -12.74 38.41 -19.38
CA ASP A 591 -13.99 38.45 -18.63
C ASP A 591 -14.57 37.04 -18.48
N VAL A 592 -15.14 36.76 -17.31
CA VAL A 592 -15.93 35.54 -17.06
C VAL A 592 -17.41 35.94 -17.04
N PRO A 593 -18.13 35.80 -18.16
CA PRO A 593 -19.56 36.09 -18.24
C PRO A 593 -20.36 35.41 -17.12
N GLY A 594 -21.36 36.13 -16.58
CA GLY A 594 -22.22 35.64 -15.49
C GLY A 594 -21.63 35.78 -14.08
N SER A 595 -20.35 36.11 -13.93
CA SER A 595 -19.66 36.15 -12.63
C SER A 595 -20.08 37.27 -11.67
N GLY A 596 -20.82 38.28 -12.13
CA GLY A 596 -21.36 39.36 -11.29
C GLY A 596 -22.75 39.08 -10.71
N VAL A 597 -23.32 37.90 -10.97
CA VAL A 597 -24.70 37.56 -10.61
C VAL A 597 -24.70 36.47 -9.54
N LYS A 598 -25.37 36.73 -8.42
CA LYS A 598 -25.63 35.73 -7.38
C LYS A 598 -26.51 34.60 -7.94
N GLY A 599 -26.14 33.34 -7.71
CA GLY A 599 -26.91 32.21 -8.23
C GLY A 599 -26.44 30.83 -7.79
N GLY A 600 -26.88 29.81 -8.54
CA GLY A 600 -26.36 28.45 -8.47
C GLY A 600 -25.02 28.31 -9.20
N TRP A 601 -24.56 27.06 -9.35
CA TRP A 601 -23.38 26.77 -10.17
C TRP A 601 -23.60 27.18 -11.63
N HIS A 602 -22.61 27.84 -12.21
CA HIS A 602 -22.60 28.29 -13.59
C HIS A 602 -21.24 28.00 -14.23
N THR A 603 -21.25 27.48 -15.45
CA THR A 603 -20.04 27.27 -16.24
C THR A 603 -19.98 28.28 -17.37
N SER A 604 -18.93 29.10 -17.38
CA SER A 604 -18.64 30.03 -18.47
C SER A 604 -17.44 29.54 -19.26
N THR A 605 -17.58 29.42 -20.59
CA THR A 605 -16.51 28.93 -21.47
C THR A 605 -15.84 30.08 -22.20
N LEU A 606 -14.59 30.37 -21.81
CA LEU A 606 -13.80 31.43 -22.43
C LEU A 606 -13.17 30.92 -23.73
N ARG A 607 -13.29 31.67 -24.83
CA ARG A 607 -12.58 31.38 -26.07
C ARG A 607 -11.23 32.08 -26.05
N LEU A 608 -10.15 31.31 -26.05
CA LEU A 608 -8.78 31.80 -25.93
C LEU A 608 -7.99 31.75 -27.24
N GLY A 609 -8.63 31.36 -28.35
CA GLY A 609 -8.02 31.27 -29.68
C GLY A 609 -7.31 32.54 -30.17
N ARG A 610 -7.69 33.71 -29.67
CA ARG A 610 -6.98 34.98 -29.94
C ARG A 610 -5.54 35.02 -29.39
N PHE A 611 -5.18 34.09 -28.52
CA PHE A 611 -3.84 33.94 -27.97
C PHE A 611 -3.06 32.78 -28.61
N ALA A 612 -3.57 32.20 -29.70
CA ALA A 612 -2.90 31.12 -30.42
C ALA A 612 -1.43 31.45 -30.72
N GLY A 613 -0.56 30.46 -30.52
CA GLY A 613 0.89 30.60 -30.68
C GLY A 613 1.63 31.14 -29.44
N ARG A 614 0.91 31.64 -28.43
CA ARG A 614 1.51 32.05 -27.14
C ARG A 614 1.55 30.89 -26.15
N THR A 615 2.43 30.98 -25.17
CA THR A 615 2.56 30.00 -24.07
C THR A 615 2.08 30.63 -22.77
N LEU A 616 1.02 30.08 -22.18
CA LEU A 616 0.51 30.47 -20.88
C LEU A 616 1.44 29.92 -19.79
N THR A 617 1.94 30.81 -18.92
CA THR A 617 2.90 30.48 -17.85
C THR A 617 2.32 30.63 -16.45
N THR A 618 1.29 31.47 -16.28
CA THR A 618 0.53 31.57 -15.03
C THR A 618 -0.96 31.66 -15.31
N LEU A 619 -1.72 30.84 -14.61
CA LEU A 619 -3.19 30.84 -14.60
C LEU A 619 -3.70 31.27 -13.23
N GLY A 620 -4.60 32.25 -13.19
CA GLY A 620 -5.21 32.77 -11.98
C GLY A 620 -6.57 33.40 -12.24
N LEU A 621 -7.08 34.11 -11.23
CA LEU A 621 -8.36 34.81 -11.24
C LEU A 621 -8.18 36.24 -10.73
N GLN A 622 -8.92 37.19 -11.29
CA GLN A 622 -8.97 38.58 -10.82
C GLN A 622 -10.39 38.96 -10.42
N PHE A 623 -10.52 39.64 -9.29
CA PHE A 623 -11.78 40.01 -8.68
C PHE A 623 -11.92 41.53 -8.60
N ALA A 624 -13.08 42.04 -9.00
CA ALA A 624 -13.40 43.46 -8.91
C ALA A 624 -13.65 43.89 -7.45
N PRO A 625 -13.47 45.19 -7.12
CA PRO A 625 -13.82 45.71 -5.81
C PRO A 625 -15.27 45.43 -5.43
N ALA A 626 -15.49 45.01 -4.18
CA ALA A 626 -16.78 44.65 -3.61
C ALA A 626 -16.70 44.61 -2.07
N PRO A 627 -17.72 45.11 -1.35
CA PRO A 627 -17.66 45.24 0.10
C PRO A 627 -17.76 43.90 0.86
N ASP A 628 -18.49 42.93 0.32
CA ASP A 628 -18.75 41.62 0.95
C ASP A 628 -18.72 40.53 -0.14
N TYR A 629 -17.53 40.30 -0.70
CA TYR A 629 -17.38 39.39 -1.83
C TYR A 629 -17.40 37.93 -1.37
N GLN A 630 -18.07 37.06 -2.11
CA GLN A 630 -17.88 35.61 -2.02
C GLN A 630 -18.08 34.93 -3.37
N MET A 631 -17.07 34.17 -3.79
CA MET A 631 -17.08 33.32 -4.98
C MET A 631 -16.54 31.94 -4.63
N ASN A 632 -17.29 30.89 -4.97
CA ASN A 632 -16.80 29.52 -5.01
C ASN A 632 -16.43 29.15 -6.45
N VAL A 633 -15.27 28.55 -6.68
CA VAL A 633 -14.80 28.04 -7.97
C VAL A 633 -14.68 26.53 -7.84
N GLY A 634 -15.53 25.83 -8.60
CA GLY A 634 -15.67 24.38 -8.51
C GLY A 634 -14.89 23.62 -9.57
N ALA A 635 -14.55 24.26 -10.70
CA ALA A 635 -13.68 23.66 -11.70
C ALA A 635 -13.03 24.71 -12.60
N ILE A 636 -11.82 24.41 -13.08
CA ILE A 636 -11.17 25.11 -14.19
C ILE A 636 -10.61 24.05 -15.16
N SER A 637 -10.88 24.20 -16.45
CA SER A 637 -10.16 23.44 -17.49
C SER A 637 -9.52 24.36 -18.53
N VAL A 638 -8.47 23.87 -19.17
CA VAL A 638 -7.98 24.35 -20.47
C VAL A 638 -8.13 23.20 -21.45
N ARG A 639 -8.88 23.43 -22.53
CA ARG A 639 -9.17 22.45 -23.58
C ARG A 639 -8.58 22.92 -24.88
N ASP A 640 -8.16 21.98 -25.72
CA ASP A 640 -7.49 22.28 -26.98
C ASP A 640 -8.30 21.93 -28.23
N GLY A 641 -9.59 21.62 -28.04
CA GLY A 641 -10.51 21.20 -29.09
C GLY A 641 -10.70 19.68 -29.19
N SER A 642 -9.96 18.90 -28.40
CA SER A 642 -10.11 17.44 -28.36
C SER A 642 -11.51 17.01 -27.91
N GLY A 643 -11.97 15.90 -28.48
CA GLY A 643 -13.24 15.27 -28.11
C GLY A 643 -13.20 14.61 -26.73
N VAL A 644 -14.35 14.13 -26.27
CA VAL A 644 -14.43 13.31 -25.06
C VAL A 644 -13.66 12.00 -25.23
N PRO A 645 -13.07 11.42 -24.16
CA PRO A 645 -12.40 10.13 -24.24
C PRO A 645 -13.36 9.00 -24.60
N ALA A 646 -12.82 7.88 -25.10
CA ALA A 646 -13.59 6.66 -25.34
C ALA A 646 -14.12 6.07 -24.02
N ALA A 647 -15.28 5.41 -24.09
CA ALA A 647 -15.82 4.69 -22.95
C ALA A 647 -14.94 3.45 -22.64
N PRO A 648 -14.72 3.10 -21.35
CA PRO A 648 -13.91 1.95 -20.98
C PRO A 648 -14.54 0.64 -21.50
N SER A 649 -13.72 -0.31 -21.94
CA SER A 649 -14.20 -1.62 -22.39
C SER A 649 -14.11 -2.67 -21.28
N GLU A 650 -14.82 -3.80 -21.45
CA GLU A 650 -14.73 -4.97 -20.56
C GLU A 650 -15.06 -4.69 -19.09
N VAL A 651 -15.98 -3.75 -18.83
CA VAL A 651 -16.47 -3.47 -17.46
C VAL A 651 -17.21 -4.70 -16.92
N GLN A 652 -16.75 -5.24 -15.80
CA GLN A 652 -17.32 -6.42 -15.17
C GLN A 652 -17.23 -6.36 -13.64
N LEU A 653 -18.11 -7.11 -12.97
CA LEU A 653 -18.03 -7.35 -11.53
C LEU A 653 -17.25 -8.64 -11.29
N ASP A 654 -16.13 -8.53 -10.60
CA ASP A 654 -15.28 -9.68 -10.24
C ASP A 654 -15.85 -10.40 -9.02
N THR A 655 -16.39 -9.65 -8.05
CA THR A 655 -16.95 -10.21 -6.81
C THR A 655 -17.99 -9.26 -6.22
N VAL A 656 -19.06 -9.80 -5.66
CA VAL A 656 -20.06 -9.03 -4.89
C VAL A 656 -20.31 -9.74 -3.56
N TYR A 657 -20.24 -8.99 -2.47
CA TYR A 657 -20.42 -9.50 -1.12
C TYR A 657 -21.82 -9.21 -0.58
N ASP A 658 -22.32 -10.09 0.28
CA ASP A 658 -23.64 -9.95 0.92
C ASP A 658 -23.74 -8.69 1.79
N ASP A 659 -22.63 -8.29 2.42
CA ASP A 659 -22.54 -7.07 3.22
C ASP A 659 -22.47 -5.77 2.40
N GLY A 660 -22.31 -5.87 1.08
CA GLY A 660 -22.30 -4.74 0.17
C GLY A 660 -20.95 -4.35 -0.38
N GLN A 661 -19.87 -5.00 0.06
CA GLN A 661 -18.59 -4.85 -0.63
C GLN A 661 -18.72 -5.35 -2.07
N ALA A 662 -17.94 -4.80 -3.00
CA ALA A 662 -17.87 -5.28 -4.37
C ALA A 662 -16.52 -4.98 -5.01
N ILE A 663 -16.13 -5.77 -6.01
CA ILE A 663 -14.94 -5.54 -6.83
C ILE A 663 -15.39 -5.42 -8.28
N LEU A 664 -14.98 -4.34 -8.90
CA LEU A 664 -15.28 -4.02 -10.30
C LEU A 664 -13.95 -3.88 -11.06
N SER A 665 -13.84 -4.46 -12.25
CA SER A 665 -12.67 -4.32 -13.13
C SER A 665 -13.06 -3.92 -14.55
N TRP A 666 -12.11 -3.33 -15.27
CA TRP A 666 -12.26 -2.94 -16.67
C TRP A 666 -10.89 -2.91 -17.37
N HIS A 667 -10.91 -2.79 -18.70
CA HIS A 667 -9.68 -2.53 -19.45
C HIS A 667 -9.39 -1.02 -19.45
N ALA A 668 -8.32 -0.63 -18.75
CA ALA A 668 -7.87 0.75 -18.70
C ALA A 668 -7.15 1.17 -20.00
N ALA A 669 -7.44 2.37 -20.48
CA ALA A 669 -6.71 3.03 -21.56
C ALA A 669 -5.40 3.63 -21.01
N PRO A 670 -4.38 3.85 -21.85
CA PRO A 670 -3.13 4.48 -21.42
C PRO A 670 -3.36 5.83 -20.73
N PHE A 671 -2.53 6.15 -19.73
CA PHE A 671 -2.63 7.40 -18.97
C PHE A 671 -2.50 8.64 -19.86
N ASP A 672 -1.79 8.57 -20.98
CA ASP A 672 -1.67 9.71 -21.91
C ASP A 672 -3.02 10.07 -22.57
N ASP A 673 -3.94 9.11 -22.69
CA ASP A 673 -5.26 9.31 -23.30
C ASP A 673 -6.33 9.69 -22.27
N VAL A 674 -6.19 9.22 -21.02
CA VAL A 674 -7.18 9.42 -19.95
C VAL A 674 -6.50 9.73 -18.61
N ALA A 675 -7.01 10.72 -17.89
CA ALA A 675 -6.53 11.11 -16.56
C ALA A 675 -7.00 10.18 -15.44
N GLY A 676 -8.05 9.39 -15.68
CA GLY A 676 -8.63 8.47 -14.70
C GLY A 676 -10.05 8.04 -15.04
N TYR A 677 -10.71 7.44 -14.05
CA TYR A 677 -12.05 6.88 -14.14
C TYR A 677 -12.93 7.35 -13.00
N VAL A 678 -14.23 7.44 -13.27
CA VAL A 678 -15.28 7.62 -12.26
C VAL A 678 -16.16 6.38 -12.25
N VAL A 679 -16.30 5.78 -11.07
CA VAL A 679 -17.18 4.64 -10.82
C VAL A 679 -18.42 5.13 -10.05
N GLU A 680 -19.60 4.82 -10.59
CA GLU A 680 -20.89 5.20 -10.02
C GLU A 680 -21.82 3.98 -9.93
N SER A 681 -22.77 3.99 -9.00
CA SER A 681 -23.91 3.07 -8.99
C SER A 681 -25.22 3.80 -9.27
N MET A 682 -26.17 3.08 -9.84
CA MET A 682 -27.55 3.53 -10.04
C MET A 682 -28.49 2.44 -9.54
N GLY A 683 -29.22 2.75 -8.46
CA GLY A 683 -30.22 1.85 -7.88
C GLY A 683 -31.56 1.87 -8.64
N PRO A 684 -32.56 1.09 -8.19
CA PRO A 684 -33.88 1.05 -8.82
C PRO A 684 -34.66 2.38 -8.78
N ASP A 685 -34.28 3.29 -7.89
CA ASP A 685 -34.84 4.65 -7.78
C ASP A 685 -34.26 5.62 -8.83
N GLY A 686 -33.32 5.16 -9.66
CA GLY A 686 -32.66 5.96 -10.69
C GLY A 686 -31.63 6.95 -10.14
N LYS A 687 -31.40 7.00 -8.82
CA LYS A 687 -30.41 7.90 -8.23
C LYS A 687 -29.00 7.36 -8.52
N ILE A 688 -28.15 8.23 -9.05
CA ILE A 688 -26.73 7.95 -9.28
C ILE A 688 -25.94 8.34 -8.03
N VAL A 689 -25.05 7.45 -7.58
CA VAL A 689 -24.18 7.66 -6.42
C VAL A 689 -22.73 7.38 -6.81
N HIS A 690 -21.83 8.28 -6.45
CA HIS A 690 -20.40 8.09 -6.63
C HIS A 690 -19.87 6.97 -5.72
N LEU A 691 -18.92 6.16 -6.21
CA LEU A 691 -18.31 5.06 -5.46
C LEU A 691 -16.78 5.14 -5.37
N ALA A 692 -16.09 5.47 -6.46
CA ALA A 692 -14.63 5.59 -6.50
C ALA A 692 -14.18 6.45 -7.69
N SER A 693 -13.06 7.17 -7.55
CA SER A 693 -12.43 7.95 -8.62
C SER A 693 -10.92 7.74 -8.62
N GLY A 694 -10.31 7.63 -9.80
CA GLY A 694 -8.86 7.46 -9.89
C GLY A 694 -8.43 6.83 -11.20
N TYR A 695 -7.12 6.82 -11.47
CA TYR A 695 -6.57 6.06 -12.58
C TYR A 695 -6.14 4.66 -12.10
N THR A 696 -6.89 3.66 -12.54
CA THR A 696 -6.78 2.25 -12.11
C THR A 696 -7.52 1.36 -13.11
N ASP A 697 -7.22 0.07 -13.15
CA ASP A 697 -7.96 -0.96 -13.89
C ASP A 697 -9.06 -1.65 -13.07
N LEU A 698 -9.14 -1.35 -11.77
CA LEU A 698 -10.09 -1.94 -10.84
C LEU A 698 -10.48 -0.98 -9.72
N ALA A 699 -11.67 -1.19 -9.15
CA ALA A 699 -12.14 -0.53 -7.94
C ALA A 699 -12.64 -1.55 -6.91
N TYR A 700 -12.07 -1.49 -5.71
CA TYR A 700 -12.68 -2.08 -4.52
C TYR A 700 -13.69 -1.09 -3.94
N LEU A 701 -14.93 -1.54 -3.79
CA LEU A 701 -16.04 -0.76 -3.26
C LEU A 701 -16.36 -1.28 -1.87
N LYS A 702 -16.13 -0.46 -0.83
CA LYS A 702 -16.35 -0.86 0.56
C LYS A 702 -17.83 -1.08 0.87
N ALA A 703 -18.71 -0.28 0.27
CA ALA A 703 -20.15 -0.46 0.40
C ALA A 703 -20.88 0.10 -0.82
N VAL A 704 -21.63 -0.78 -1.51
CA VAL A 704 -22.55 -0.39 -2.57
C VAL A 704 -23.85 0.17 -1.94
N PRO A 705 -24.23 1.42 -2.25
CA PRO A 705 -25.48 2.01 -1.79
C PRO A 705 -26.68 1.22 -2.31
N LYS A 706 -27.67 0.98 -1.44
CA LYS A 706 -28.97 0.34 -1.76
C LYS A 706 -28.85 -1.02 -2.46
N LYS A 707 -28.72 -2.06 -1.64
CA LYS A 707 -28.60 -3.47 -2.08
C LYS A 707 -29.94 -4.13 -2.37
N THR A 708 -31.01 -3.40 -2.70
CA THR A 708 -32.35 -3.97 -2.92
C THR A 708 -32.69 -3.93 -4.41
N GLY A 709 -32.87 -5.10 -5.02
CA GLY A 709 -33.15 -5.22 -6.45
C GLY A 709 -31.92 -5.04 -7.35
N LYS A 710 -32.16 -4.61 -8.59
CA LYS A 710 -31.14 -4.40 -9.63
C LYS A 710 -30.38 -3.10 -9.44
N VAL A 711 -29.07 -3.19 -9.32
CA VAL A 711 -28.11 -2.08 -9.29
C VAL A 711 -27.31 -2.08 -10.58
N THR A 712 -27.12 -0.91 -11.19
CA THR A 712 -26.26 -0.74 -12.37
C THR A 712 -25.02 0.05 -12.00
N PHE A 713 -23.86 -0.57 -12.17
CA PHE A 713 -22.55 0.07 -12.06
C PHE A 713 -22.20 0.74 -13.39
N ARG A 714 -21.57 1.91 -13.30
CA ARG A 714 -21.23 2.75 -14.44
C ARG A 714 -19.79 3.20 -14.29
N VAL A 715 -18.98 2.98 -15.32
CA VAL A 715 -17.59 3.43 -15.37
C VAL A 715 -17.45 4.40 -16.53
N ARG A 716 -16.83 5.55 -16.27
CA ARG A 716 -16.54 6.59 -17.28
C ARG A 716 -15.06 6.92 -17.26
N ALA A 717 -14.46 7.09 -18.43
CA ALA A 717 -13.13 7.67 -18.55
C ALA A 717 -13.21 9.19 -18.41
N VAL A 718 -12.17 9.79 -17.84
CA VAL A 718 -11.99 11.24 -17.68
C VAL A 718 -10.76 11.66 -18.49
N GLY A 719 -10.88 12.64 -19.37
CA GLY A 719 -9.76 13.21 -20.13
C GLY A 719 -8.96 14.19 -19.28
N HIS A 720 -7.73 14.49 -19.70
CA HIS A 720 -6.85 15.49 -19.04
C HIS A 720 -7.42 16.92 -19.01
N ASP A 721 -8.48 17.16 -19.77
CA ASP A 721 -9.21 18.42 -19.86
C ASP A 721 -10.55 18.42 -19.06
N GLY A 722 -10.81 17.34 -18.32
CA GLY A 722 -11.97 17.14 -17.45
C GLY A 722 -13.23 16.65 -18.15
N GLN A 723 -13.19 16.38 -19.46
CA GLN A 723 -14.34 15.80 -20.16
C GLN A 723 -14.51 14.31 -19.82
N MET A 724 -15.76 13.88 -19.62
CA MET A 724 -16.08 12.48 -19.31
C MET A 724 -16.64 11.75 -20.54
N SER A 725 -16.29 10.48 -20.70
CA SER A 725 -16.87 9.60 -21.71
C SER A 725 -18.36 9.30 -21.44
N ALA A 726 -19.02 8.69 -22.43
CA ALA A 726 -20.23 7.91 -22.15
C ALA A 726 -19.92 6.77 -21.14
N PRO A 727 -20.88 6.34 -20.31
CA PRO A 727 -20.65 5.27 -19.35
C PRO A 727 -20.69 3.89 -20.02
N SER A 728 -19.77 3.03 -19.61
CA SER A 728 -19.91 1.58 -19.78
C SER A 728 -20.53 0.99 -18.52
N THR A 729 -21.43 0.01 -18.68
CA THR A 729 -22.29 -0.43 -17.57
C THR A 729 -22.32 -1.92 -17.39
N VAL A 730 -22.38 -2.36 -16.14
CA VAL A 730 -22.71 -3.74 -15.74
C VAL A 730 -23.77 -3.70 -14.65
N SER A 731 -24.74 -4.62 -14.68
CA SER A 731 -25.79 -4.67 -13.66
C SER A 731 -25.73 -5.93 -12.84
N TYR A 732 -26.13 -5.83 -11.58
CA TYR A 732 -26.29 -6.94 -10.67
C TYR A 732 -27.63 -6.87 -9.95
N ASP A 733 -28.37 -7.97 -9.93
CA ASP A 733 -29.65 -8.06 -9.23
C ASP A 733 -29.48 -8.76 -7.89
N TYR A 734 -29.32 -7.97 -6.83
CA TYR A 734 -29.20 -8.50 -5.48
C TYR A 734 -30.47 -9.27 -5.05
N SER A 735 -31.65 -9.01 -5.63
CA SER A 735 -32.89 -9.70 -5.25
C SER A 735 -33.00 -11.11 -5.82
N ALA A 736 -32.17 -11.45 -6.81
CA ALA A 736 -32.13 -12.76 -7.44
C ALA A 736 -31.23 -13.77 -6.71
N GLN A 737 -30.45 -13.33 -5.73
CA GLN A 737 -29.45 -14.14 -5.03
C GLN A 737 -29.82 -14.40 -3.56
N PRO A 738 -29.38 -15.53 -2.96
CA PRO A 738 -29.58 -15.79 -1.54
C PRO A 738 -28.78 -14.81 -0.69
N ARG A 739 -29.39 -14.32 0.39
CA ARG A 739 -28.86 -13.20 1.21
C ARG A 739 -28.58 -13.60 2.64
N HIS A 740 -28.01 -12.70 3.42
CA HIS A 740 -27.75 -12.92 4.85
C HIS A 740 -26.88 -14.16 5.05
N ILE A 741 -25.87 -14.29 4.20
CA ILE A 741 -24.93 -15.41 4.23
C ILE A 741 -24.12 -15.30 5.52
N LYS A 742 -24.11 -16.38 6.29
CA LYS A 742 -23.37 -16.46 7.54
C LYS A 742 -22.66 -17.79 7.62
N VAL A 743 -21.44 -17.76 8.15
CA VAL A 743 -20.72 -18.97 8.57
C VAL A 743 -20.69 -19.01 10.09
N ALA A 744 -20.85 -20.21 10.66
CA ALA A 744 -20.69 -20.38 12.10
C ALA A 744 -19.22 -20.15 12.48
N GLU A 745 -18.95 -19.07 13.21
CA GLU A 745 -17.62 -18.65 13.66
C GLU A 745 -17.57 -18.50 15.19
N ALA A 746 -16.37 -18.66 15.76
CA ALA A 746 -16.10 -18.46 17.17
C ALA A 746 -14.69 -17.91 17.40
N ALA A 747 -14.49 -17.26 18.55
CA ALA A 747 -13.16 -16.85 18.98
C ALA A 747 -12.23 -18.06 19.09
N THR A 748 -11.00 -17.91 18.59
CA THR A 748 -9.96 -18.94 18.72
C THR A 748 -9.54 -19.14 20.17
N ALA A 749 -8.74 -20.17 20.45
CA ALA A 749 -8.31 -20.49 21.83
C ALA A 749 -7.55 -19.31 22.49
N SER A 750 -6.80 -18.54 21.70
CA SER A 750 -6.10 -17.32 22.15
C SER A 750 -7.04 -16.12 22.37
N LYS A 751 -8.24 -16.13 21.76
CA LYS A 751 -9.17 -15.01 21.63
C LYS A 751 -8.64 -13.80 20.83
N LEU A 752 -7.51 -13.97 20.15
CA LEU A 752 -6.95 -12.91 19.29
C LEU A 752 -7.63 -12.88 17.92
N LEU A 753 -8.15 -14.02 17.46
CA LEU A 753 -8.77 -14.22 16.15
C LEU A 753 -10.21 -14.76 16.28
N THR A 754 -10.95 -14.75 15.18
CA THR A 754 -12.28 -15.36 15.05
C THR A 754 -12.34 -16.12 13.73
N ASP A 755 -12.58 -17.42 13.82
CA ASP A 755 -12.51 -18.35 12.69
C ASP A 755 -13.76 -19.23 12.64
N ALA A 756 -13.92 -20.01 11.58
CA ALA A 756 -14.96 -21.04 11.50
C ALA A 756 -14.93 -21.97 12.74
N VAL A 757 -16.09 -22.38 13.24
CA VAL A 757 -16.19 -23.17 14.50
C VAL A 757 -15.61 -24.58 14.35
N ARG A 758 -15.69 -25.19 13.16
CA ARG A 758 -15.36 -26.61 12.95
C ARG A 758 -14.14 -26.80 12.04
N PRO A 759 -13.17 -27.63 12.43
CA PRO A 759 -12.09 -28.06 11.55
C PRO A 759 -12.63 -28.70 10.26
N GLY A 760 -12.04 -28.34 9.13
CA GLY A 760 -12.26 -28.99 7.84
C GLY A 760 -13.62 -28.77 7.18
N VAL A 761 -14.47 -27.92 7.75
CA VAL A 761 -15.85 -27.76 7.28
C VAL A 761 -16.39 -26.37 7.61
N LEU A 762 -17.12 -25.79 6.66
CA LEU A 762 -17.84 -24.54 6.85
C LEU A 762 -19.33 -24.81 6.97
N ASP A 763 -19.96 -24.30 8.02
CA ASP A 763 -21.40 -24.40 8.21
C ASP A 763 -22.06 -23.08 7.91
N VAL A 764 -22.73 -23.07 6.76
CA VAL A 764 -23.24 -21.89 6.10
C VAL A 764 -24.74 -21.85 6.24
N THR A 765 -25.28 -20.67 6.49
CA THR A 765 -26.71 -20.39 6.41
C THR A 765 -26.96 -19.17 5.54
N TRP A 766 -28.13 -19.11 4.90
CA TRP A 766 -28.59 -17.98 4.09
C TRP A 766 -30.12 -17.90 4.09
N ASP A 767 -30.64 -16.73 3.75
CA ASP A 767 -32.05 -16.50 3.43
C ASP A 767 -32.30 -16.74 1.94
N ALA A 768 -33.17 -17.70 1.62
CA ALA A 768 -33.56 -18.05 0.26
C ALA A 768 -34.84 -17.32 -0.21
N LYS A 769 -35.42 -16.41 0.60
CA LYS A 769 -36.63 -15.67 0.20
C LYS A 769 -36.42 -14.89 -1.09
N GLY A 770 -37.36 -15.05 -2.02
CA GLY A 770 -37.33 -14.38 -3.32
C GLY A 770 -36.55 -15.13 -4.41
N VAL A 771 -35.75 -16.14 -4.03
CA VAL A 771 -34.99 -16.97 -4.97
C VAL A 771 -35.91 -18.01 -5.61
N ARG A 772 -35.97 -18.07 -6.95
CA ARG A 772 -36.91 -18.93 -7.71
C ARG A 772 -36.28 -20.19 -8.31
N VAL A 773 -34.98 -20.40 -8.10
CA VAL A 773 -34.27 -21.59 -8.61
C VAL A 773 -34.32 -22.72 -7.57
N SER A 774 -34.32 -23.97 -8.03
CA SER A 774 -34.39 -25.14 -7.16
C SER A 774 -33.05 -25.46 -6.47
N THR A 775 -31.94 -25.15 -7.13
CA THR A 775 -30.58 -25.54 -6.70
C THR A 775 -29.70 -24.30 -6.58
N CYS A 776 -28.95 -24.23 -5.48
CA CYS A 776 -27.95 -23.23 -5.19
C CYS A 776 -26.59 -23.91 -5.22
N ARG A 777 -25.63 -23.25 -5.87
CA ARG A 777 -24.23 -23.64 -5.86
C ARG A 777 -23.54 -22.89 -4.73
N VAL A 778 -22.85 -23.60 -3.85
CA VAL A 778 -21.98 -23.00 -2.84
C VAL A 778 -20.55 -23.31 -3.22
N ASP A 779 -19.74 -22.28 -3.50
CA ASP A 779 -18.32 -22.40 -3.81
C ASP A 779 -17.49 -21.68 -2.73
N VAL A 780 -16.31 -22.22 -2.43
CA VAL A 780 -15.35 -21.64 -1.47
C VAL A 780 -14.00 -21.53 -2.17
N HIS A 781 -13.46 -20.32 -2.20
CA HIS A 781 -12.15 -19.99 -2.73
C HIS A 781 -11.28 -19.50 -1.60
N LEU A 782 -10.18 -20.19 -1.33
CA LEU A 782 -9.17 -19.68 -0.42
C LEU A 782 -8.51 -18.44 -1.03
N VAL A 783 -8.14 -17.54 -0.14
CA VAL A 783 -7.42 -16.32 -0.43
C VAL A 783 -6.04 -16.45 0.21
N ASP A 784 -5.04 -15.72 -0.30
CA ASP A 784 -3.64 -15.71 0.20
C ASP A 784 -2.81 -16.97 -0.06
N ILE A 785 -3.28 -17.84 -0.96
CA ILE A 785 -2.65 -19.12 -1.29
C ILE A 785 -2.35 -19.23 -2.79
N ALA A 786 -1.21 -19.85 -3.13
CA ALA A 786 -0.79 -20.04 -4.51
C ALA A 786 -1.80 -20.90 -5.30
N LYS A 787 -1.95 -20.64 -6.60
CA LYS A 787 -2.92 -21.34 -7.47
C LYS A 787 -2.62 -22.83 -7.65
N ASP A 788 -1.36 -23.22 -7.56
CA ASP A 788 -0.90 -24.62 -7.67
C ASP A 788 -0.73 -25.30 -6.31
N ASP A 789 -1.07 -24.63 -5.22
CA ASP A 789 -1.08 -25.24 -3.89
C ASP A 789 -2.14 -26.35 -3.81
N ILE A 790 -1.82 -27.43 -3.09
CA ILE A 790 -2.71 -28.57 -2.95
C ILE A 790 -3.97 -28.23 -2.15
N ASP A 791 -3.91 -27.22 -1.27
CA ASP A 791 -5.07 -26.77 -0.52
C ASP A 791 -5.88 -25.74 -1.33
N ASN A 792 -5.35 -25.15 -2.40
CA ASN A 792 -6.11 -24.23 -3.26
C ASN A 792 -6.96 -24.97 -4.31
N GLN A 793 -7.88 -25.81 -3.82
CA GLN A 793 -8.79 -26.59 -4.64
C GLN A 793 -10.16 -25.90 -4.80
N PRO A 794 -10.89 -26.20 -5.89
CA PRO A 794 -12.28 -25.80 -5.99
C PRO A 794 -13.12 -26.58 -4.98
N TYR A 795 -13.44 -25.94 -3.85
CA TYR A 795 -14.41 -26.45 -2.89
C TYR A 795 -15.79 -25.98 -3.30
N GLY A 796 -16.72 -26.90 -3.55
CA GLY A 796 -18.10 -26.49 -3.77
C GLY A 796 -19.05 -27.64 -4.00
N LEU A 797 -20.34 -27.36 -3.79
CA LEU A 797 -21.40 -28.34 -3.84
C LEU A 797 -22.73 -27.69 -4.23
N ASP A 798 -23.59 -28.51 -4.84
CA ASP A 798 -24.95 -28.13 -5.22
C ASP A 798 -25.93 -28.61 -4.15
N VAL A 799 -26.79 -27.71 -3.70
CA VAL A 799 -27.78 -27.96 -2.62
C VAL A 799 -29.13 -27.37 -2.98
N PRO A 800 -30.24 -27.92 -2.48
CA PRO A 800 -31.54 -27.28 -2.62
C PRO A 800 -31.49 -25.86 -2.05
N CYS A 801 -31.79 -24.84 -2.85
CA CYS A 801 -31.73 -23.44 -2.38
C CYS A 801 -32.61 -23.20 -1.15
N ALA A 802 -33.79 -23.84 -1.14
CA ALA A 802 -34.77 -23.75 -0.07
C ALA A 802 -34.30 -24.37 1.26
N ALA A 803 -33.19 -25.12 1.27
CA ALA A 803 -32.61 -25.62 2.52
C ALA A 803 -32.07 -24.49 3.42
N GLY A 804 -31.74 -23.33 2.85
CA GLY A 804 -31.28 -22.15 3.61
C GLY A 804 -29.93 -22.36 4.32
N GLY A 805 -29.17 -23.39 3.95
CA GLY A 805 -27.89 -23.70 4.55
C GLY A 805 -27.21 -24.91 3.93
N ALA A 806 -25.91 -25.03 4.18
CA ALA A 806 -25.08 -26.13 3.71
C ALA A 806 -23.91 -26.39 4.67
N ARG A 807 -23.42 -27.62 4.65
CA ARG A 807 -22.15 -27.99 5.27
C ARG A 807 -21.14 -28.25 4.16
N VAL A 808 -20.19 -27.33 3.98
CA VAL A 808 -19.21 -27.35 2.89
C VAL A 808 -17.90 -27.94 3.39
N PRO A 809 -17.48 -29.13 2.91
CA PRO A 809 -16.19 -29.69 3.30
C PRO A 809 -15.04 -28.88 2.70
N VAL A 810 -14.20 -28.32 3.56
CA VAL A 810 -12.99 -27.55 3.24
C VAL A 810 -11.88 -28.11 4.15
N PRO A 811 -11.31 -29.30 3.83
CA PRO A 811 -10.46 -30.10 4.73
C PRO A 811 -9.06 -29.51 4.90
N ILE A 812 -9.00 -28.30 5.43
CA ILE A 812 -7.80 -27.50 5.65
C ILE A 812 -7.68 -27.26 7.15
N ARG A 813 -6.44 -27.20 7.62
CA ARG A 813 -6.13 -27.02 9.04
C ARG A 813 -5.62 -25.64 9.41
N GLU A 814 -4.97 -24.97 8.46
CA GLU A 814 -4.47 -23.59 8.60
C GLU A 814 -5.65 -22.60 8.53
N GLY A 815 -5.54 -21.48 9.23
CA GLY A 815 -6.51 -20.38 9.23
C GLY A 815 -6.42 -19.48 8.00
N HIS A 816 -6.71 -19.99 6.81
CA HIS A 816 -6.73 -19.19 5.58
C HIS A 816 -7.97 -18.30 5.50
N PRO A 817 -7.84 -17.04 5.03
CA PRO A 817 -8.99 -16.28 4.57
C PRO A 817 -9.64 -16.97 3.36
N TYR A 818 -10.96 -16.86 3.21
CA TYR A 818 -11.69 -17.40 2.06
C TYR A 818 -12.85 -16.53 1.62
N ASP A 819 -13.22 -16.63 0.34
CA ASP A 819 -14.51 -16.20 -0.20
C ASP A 819 -15.44 -17.38 -0.35
N LEU A 820 -16.56 -17.36 0.36
CA LEU A 820 -17.66 -18.30 0.19
C LEU A 820 -18.77 -17.65 -0.62
N THR A 821 -19.02 -18.16 -1.81
CA THR A 821 -20.04 -17.64 -2.74
C THR A 821 -21.25 -18.56 -2.79
N VAL A 822 -22.44 -18.02 -2.54
CA VAL A 822 -23.71 -18.72 -2.79
C VAL A 822 -24.32 -18.15 -4.07
N THR A 823 -24.52 -19.00 -5.07
CA THR A 823 -25.04 -18.65 -6.38
C THR A 823 -26.37 -19.34 -6.65
N ALA A 824 -27.40 -18.54 -6.92
CA ALA A 824 -28.67 -19.00 -7.47
C ALA A 824 -28.66 -18.88 -8.99
N GLY A 825 -28.77 -20.02 -9.70
CA GLY A 825 -28.80 -20.06 -11.16
C GLY A 825 -27.42 -19.96 -11.82
N HIS A 826 -27.35 -19.25 -12.95
CA HIS A 826 -26.10 -19.04 -13.70
C HIS A 826 -25.67 -17.57 -13.56
N GLY A 827 -24.41 -17.33 -13.16
CA GLY A 827 -23.85 -15.98 -13.04
C GLY A 827 -23.06 -15.78 -11.74
N LEU A 828 -22.86 -14.51 -11.38
CA LEU A 828 -22.19 -14.11 -10.14
C LEU A 828 -23.12 -14.28 -8.93
N GLY A 829 -22.63 -14.94 -7.87
CA GLY A 829 -23.34 -15.09 -6.60
C GLY A 829 -22.97 -14.03 -5.57
N LEU A 830 -23.55 -14.14 -4.37
CA LEU A 830 -23.18 -13.31 -3.21
C LEU A 830 -22.10 -14.00 -2.38
N SER A 831 -21.08 -13.24 -2.02
CA SER A 831 -19.90 -13.72 -1.31
C SER A 831 -19.92 -13.34 0.17
N TYR A 832 -19.29 -14.17 1.00
CA TYR A 832 -18.96 -13.95 2.40
C TYR A 832 -17.47 -14.17 2.60
N ARG A 833 -16.79 -13.22 3.25
CA ARG A 833 -15.37 -13.29 3.58
C ARG A 833 -15.19 -13.74 5.03
N GLY A 834 -14.54 -14.89 5.23
CA GLY A 834 -14.24 -15.44 6.57
C GLY A 834 -12.86 -16.10 6.62
N HIS A 835 -12.57 -16.80 7.72
CA HIS A 835 -11.36 -17.61 7.90
C HIS A 835 -11.70 -19.06 8.19
N THR A 836 -10.96 -20.00 7.58
CA THR A 836 -11.07 -21.42 7.92
C THR A 836 -10.65 -21.64 9.37
N HIS A 837 -11.14 -22.73 9.98
CA HIS A 837 -10.79 -23.04 11.36
C HIS A 837 -9.30 -23.35 11.49
N ASP A 838 -8.56 -22.47 12.16
CA ASP A 838 -7.16 -22.72 12.46
C ASP A 838 -7.00 -23.74 13.59
N SER A 839 -6.53 -24.92 13.23
CA SER A 839 -6.23 -26.05 14.11
C SER A 839 -4.77 -26.48 14.02
N TRP A 840 -3.89 -25.64 13.47
CA TRP A 840 -2.51 -26.04 13.18
C TRP A 840 -1.53 -24.87 13.21
N ALA A 841 -0.60 -24.94 14.16
CA ALA A 841 0.57 -24.07 14.15
C ALA A 841 1.62 -24.63 13.18
N ALA A 842 1.94 -23.88 12.13
CA ALA A 842 3.02 -24.19 11.21
C ALA A 842 4.35 -24.35 11.99
N PRO A 843 5.12 -25.43 11.74
CA PRO A 843 6.19 -25.82 12.65
C PRO A 843 7.54 -25.23 12.17
N VAL A 844 8.55 -25.16 13.05
CA VAL A 844 9.89 -24.60 12.71
C VAL A 844 10.54 -25.39 11.58
N THR A 845 11.04 -24.71 10.57
CA THR A 845 11.80 -25.33 9.47
C THR A 845 13.29 -25.37 9.79
N LEU A 846 14.06 -26.22 9.10
CA LEU A 846 15.52 -26.16 9.21
C LEU A 846 16.11 -24.82 8.78
N ASP A 847 15.43 -24.13 7.87
CA ASP A 847 15.85 -22.81 7.41
C ASP A 847 15.63 -21.74 8.48
N ASP A 848 14.78 -21.97 9.47
CA ASP A 848 14.63 -21.05 10.60
C ASP A 848 15.78 -21.17 11.62
N ILE A 849 16.59 -22.24 11.56
CA ILE A 849 17.67 -22.51 12.53
C ILE A 849 19.05 -22.26 11.91
N VAL A 850 19.80 -21.32 12.47
CA VAL A 850 21.18 -21.04 12.05
C VAL A 850 22.16 -21.62 13.06
N VAL A 851 22.88 -22.68 12.66
CA VAL A 851 23.92 -23.29 13.50
C VAL A 851 25.26 -22.56 13.34
N GLU A 852 25.79 -22.05 14.44
CA GLU A 852 27.12 -21.44 14.49
C GLU A 852 28.14 -22.44 15.06
N ARG A 853 28.59 -23.38 14.22
CA ARG A 853 29.48 -24.49 14.62
C ARG A 853 30.73 -24.04 15.39
N LYS A 854 31.33 -22.91 15.01
CA LYS A 854 32.55 -22.36 15.66
C LYS A 854 32.31 -21.89 17.10
N ARG A 855 31.06 -21.55 17.44
CA ARG A 855 30.66 -21.12 18.79
C ARG A 855 29.90 -22.22 19.54
N SER A 856 29.76 -23.41 18.94
CA SER A 856 29.02 -24.55 19.50
C SER A 856 27.61 -24.18 19.95
N GLY A 857 26.84 -23.55 19.06
CA GLY A 857 25.48 -23.12 19.36
C GLY A 857 24.68 -22.74 18.13
N PHE A 858 23.56 -22.06 18.35
CA PHE A 858 22.63 -21.66 17.30
C PHE A 858 21.94 -20.33 17.64
N HIS A 859 21.32 -19.72 16.63
CA HIS A 859 20.30 -18.68 16.77
C HIS A 859 19.17 -18.96 15.79
N MET A 860 18.04 -18.28 15.94
CA MET A 860 16.91 -18.40 15.02
C MET A 860 16.96 -17.26 14.00
N ARG A 861 16.55 -17.55 12.75
CA ARG A 861 16.03 -16.52 11.86
C ARG A 861 14.66 -16.08 12.36
N ASN A 862 14.10 -15.02 11.79
CA ASN A 862 12.65 -14.84 11.90
C ASN A 862 11.93 -16.05 11.26
N LEU A 863 10.92 -16.58 11.93
CA LEU A 863 10.26 -17.83 11.52
C LEU A 863 9.52 -17.64 10.21
N THR A 864 9.61 -18.65 9.34
CA THR A 864 9.00 -18.68 8.01
C THR A 864 7.46 -18.69 8.07
N SER A 865 6.87 -19.24 9.13
CA SER A 865 5.42 -19.15 9.37
C SER A 865 4.98 -17.66 9.39
N PRO A 866 3.86 -17.31 8.73
CA PRO A 866 3.37 -15.94 8.71
C PRO A 866 2.60 -15.55 9.98
N ASP A 867 2.13 -16.52 10.78
CA ASP A 867 1.19 -16.35 11.88
C ASP A 867 1.71 -16.88 13.23
N TRP A 868 2.98 -17.30 13.31
CA TRP A 868 3.60 -17.68 14.60
C TRP A 868 3.49 -16.54 15.61
N TYR A 869 3.27 -16.91 16.88
CA TYR A 869 3.13 -15.97 17.99
C TYR A 869 4.12 -16.26 19.14
N GLY A 870 4.40 -17.53 19.42
CA GLY A 870 5.32 -17.95 20.48
C GLY A 870 6.26 -19.07 20.05
N LEU A 871 7.48 -19.08 20.59
CA LEU A 871 8.46 -20.14 20.42
C LEU A 871 9.13 -20.45 21.75
N GLN A 872 9.09 -21.71 22.17
CA GLN A 872 9.85 -22.23 23.30
C GLN A 872 10.89 -23.22 22.81
N ILE A 873 12.14 -23.04 23.26
CA ILE A 873 13.24 -23.94 22.91
C ILE A 873 13.80 -24.58 24.16
N MET A 874 13.78 -25.91 24.20
CA MET A 874 14.33 -26.74 25.25
C MET A 874 15.48 -27.58 24.71
N TRP A 875 16.44 -27.92 25.57
CA TRP A 875 17.45 -28.92 25.33
C TRP A 875 17.11 -30.20 26.07
N LYS A 876 17.22 -31.35 25.40
CA LYS A 876 17.16 -32.67 26.01
C LYS A 876 18.52 -33.36 25.84
N GLY A 877 19.20 -33.64 26.94
CA GLY A 877 20.48 -34.34 26.96
C GLY A 877 20.34 -35.82 26.63
N THR A 878 21.45 -36.46 26.22
CA THR A 878 21.50 -37.91 25.98
C THR A 878 21.30 -38.74 27.25
N ASP A 879 21.51 -38.12 28.41
CA ASP A 879 21.23 -38.64 29.75
C ASP A 879 19.76 -38.53 30.16
N GLY A 880 18.90 -37.97 29.30
CA GLY A 880 17.49 -37.74 29.55
C GLY A 880 17.17 -36.44 30.28
N THR A 881 18.16 -35.66 30.71
CA THR A 881 17.95 -34.35 31.36
C THR A 881 17.30 -33.35 30.39
N SER A 882 16.46 -32.45 30.89
CA SER A 882 15.82 -31.41 30.07
C SER A 882 16.01 -30.03 30.68
N ARG A 883 16.37 -29.04 29.85
CA ARG A 883 16.61 -27.65 30.27
C ARG A 883 15.98 -26.67 29.27
N LYS A 884 15.32 -25.63 29.77
CA LYS A 884 14.87 -24.52 28.92
C LYS A 884 16.07 -23.69 28.46
N LEU A 885 16.18 -23.48 27.15
CA LEU A 885 17.18 -22.60 26.56
C LEU A 885 16.62 -21.18 26.44
N THR A 886 15.45 -21.03 25.82
CA THR A 886 14.83 -19.71 25.64
C THR A 886 13.31 -19.78 25.42
N THR A 887 12.67 -18.61 25.51
CA THR A 887 11.28 -18.37 25.13
C THR A 887 11.22 -17.04 24.41
N ILE A 888 10.60 -17.05 23.24
CA ILE A 888 10.45 -15.91 22.34
C ILE A 888 8.95 -15.72 22.09
N ARG A 889 8.48 -14.48 22.15
CA ARG A 889 7.15 -14.07 21.71
C ARG A 889 7.32 -13.06 20.59
N ARG A 890 6.59 -13.22 19.50
CA ARG A 890 6.60 -12.26 18.38
C ARG A 890 6.17 -10.87 18.88
N GLY A 891 6.97 -9.85 18.60
CA GLY A 891 6.80 -8.50 19.16
C GLY A 891 7.18 -8.35 20.64
N GLY A 892 7.42 -9.45 21.37
CA GLY A 892 7.78 -9.43 22.80
C GLY A 892 9.23 -9.04 23.09
N SER A 893 10.08 -9.03 22.06
CA SER A 893 11.48 -8.57 22.11
C SER A 893 11.60 -7.04 22.11
N VAL A 894 10.55 -6.31 21.71
CA VAL A 894 10.50 -4.85 21.72
C VAL A 894 10.55 -4.36 23.16
N ARG A 895 11.39 -3.35 23.43
CA ARG A 895 11.44 -2.72 24.75
C ARG A 895 10.23 -1.81 24.91
N GLY A 896 9.45 -2.01 25.97
CA GLY A 896 8.28 -1.20 26.34
C GLY A 896 8.59 0.24 26.81
N GLY A 897 9.68 0.84 26.32
CA GLY A 897 10.20 2.13 26.78
C GLY A 897 11.69 2.09 27.17
N TRP A 898 12.31 3.26 27.24
CA TRP A 898 13.73 3.41 27.57
C TRP A 898 14.04 2.81 28.96
N GLY A 899 14.99 1.87 29.01
CA GLY A 899 15.38 1.18 30.24
C GLY A 899 14.50 -0.02 30.64
N THR A 900 13.39 -0.28 29.93
CA THR A 900 12.59 -1.49 30.16
C THR A 900 13.25 -2.71 29.51
N ALA A 901 13.19 -3.86 30.20
CA ALA A 901 13.65 -5.12 29.65
C ALA A 901 12.60 -5.67 28.67
N PRO A 902 13.01 -6.30 27.56
CA PRO A 902 12.11 -7.08 26.72
C PRO A 902 11.32 -8.12 27.53
N THR A 903 10.10 -8.42 27.11
CA THR A 903 9.26 -9.43 27.77
C THR A 903 9.68 -10.86 27.46
N THR A 904 10.41 -11.05 26.35
CA THR A 904 10.97 -12.33 25.91
C THR A 904 12.32 -12.12 25.23
N ASP A 905 12.99 -13.23 24.90
CA ASP A 905 14.23 -13.19 24.15
C ASP A 905 14.00 -12.78 22.67
N CYS A 906 15.09 -12.42 22.00
CA CYS A 906 15.11 -12.07 20.58
C CYS A 906 15.35 -13.33 19.72
N PRO A 907 14.65 -13.53 18.58
CA PRO A 907 14.91 -14.66 17.68
C PRO A 907 16.40 -14.84 17.32
N THR A 908 17.09 -13.73 17.04
CA THR A 908 18.49 -13.75 16.61
C THR A 908 19.48 -13.83 17.79
N ALA A 909 19.01 -14.02 19.03
CA ALA A 909 19.88 -14.23 20.18
C ALA A 909 20.64 -15.57 20.06
N PHE A 910 21.93 -15.54 20.36
CA PHE A 910 22.76 -16.75 20.31
C PHE A 910 22.62 -17.58 21.58
N HIS A 911 22.46 -18.89 21.40
CA HIS A 911 22.41 -19.89 22.47
C HIS A 911 23.46 -20.98 22.25
N SER A 912 24.32 -21.20 23.24
CA SER A 912 25.23 -22.35 23.26
C SER A 912 24.47 -23.65 23.41
N PHE A 913 24.90 -24.70 22.71
CA PHE A 913 24.48 -26.06 23.01
C PHE A 913 25.01 -26.47 24.40
N PRO A 914 24.16 -27.01 25.29
CA PRO A 914 24.62 -27.51 26.59
C PRO A 914 25.64 -28.66 26.52
N SER A 915 25.60 -29.46 25.45
CA SER A 915 26.58 -30.52 25.15
C SER A 915 26.74 -30.70 23.64
N SER A 916 27.80 -31.40 23.21
CA SER A 916 28.07 -31.64 21.78
C SER A 916 27.05 -32.55 21.10
N GLN A 917 26.24 -33.27 21.88
CA GLN A 917 25.18 -34.15 21.42
C GLN A 917 23.96 -34.05 22.33
N GLY A 918 22.76 -34.10 21.75
CA GLY A 918 21.47 -34.00 22.43
C GLY A 918 20.34 -33.69 21.44
N THR A 919 19.23 -33.13 21.92
CA THR A 919 18.08 -32.79 21.07
C THR A 919 17.54 -31.41 21.43
N LEU A 920 17.36 -30.55 20.43
CA LEU A 920 16.54 -29.35 20.56
C LEU A 920 15.07 -29.75 20.45
N VAL A 921 14.28 -29.38 21.46
CA VAL A 921 12.82 -29.53 21.45
C VAL A 921 12.21 -28.15 21.29
N MET A 922 11.63 -27.88 20.13
CA MET A 922 11.06 -26.58 19.77
C MET A 922 9.55 -26.68 19.74
N LYS A 923 8.87 -25.83 20.53
CA LYS A 923 7.42 -25.72 20.56
C LYS A 923 7.01 -24.35 20.02
N VAL A 924 6.30 -24.33 18.89
CA VAL A 924 5.71 -23.13 18.30
C VAL A 924 4.25 -23.02 18.72
N THR A 925 3.80 -21.79 18.94
CA THR A 925 2.39 -21.42 19.13
C THR A 925 2.02 -20.37 18.09
N ASP A 926 0.88 -20.50 17.41
CA ASP A 926 0.35 -19.52 16.46
C ASP A 926 -0.57 -18.47 17.14
N TYR A 927 -1.13 -17.55 16.35
CA TYR A 927 -2.09 -16.57 16.86
C TYR A 927 -3.44 -17.16 17.24
N ALA A 928 -3.86 -18.32 16.72
CA ALA A 928 -5.09 -18.99 17.15
C ALA A 928 -4.94 -19.72 18.50
N GLY A 929 -3.70 -19.97 18.92
CA GLY A 929 -3.33 -20.66 20.15
C GLY A 929 -3.03 -22.16 19.96
N ASN A 930 -2.95 -22.65 18.72
CA ASN A 930 -2.52 -24.03 18.48
C ASN A 930 -1.02 -24.16 18.74
N THR A 931 -0.55 -25.38 18.99
CA THR A 931 0.87 -25.61 19.24
C THR A 931 1.40 -26.83 18.52
N THR A 932 2.60 -26.71 17.96
CA THR A 932 3.33 -27.82 17.34
C THR A 932 4.70 -27.97 17.98
N THR A 933 5.11 -29.21 18.28
CA THR A 933 6.41 -29.53 18.89
C THR A 933 7.26 -30.38 17.95
N GLN A 934 8.54 -30.00 17.79
CA GLN A 934 9.50 -30.70 16.94
C GLN A 934 10.78 -31.00 17.70
N HIS A 935 11.50 -32.00 17.20
CA HIS A 935 12.72 -32.52 17.78
C HIS A 935 13.84 -32.51 16.75
N PHE A 936 14.87 -31.70 16.99
CA PHE A 936 16.05 -31.65 16.14
C PHE A 936 17.25 -32.24 16.88
N ALA A 937 17.71 -33.40 16.42
CA ALA A 937 18.89 -34.03 16.99
C ALA A 937 20.14 -33.21 16.67
N VAL A 938 21.01 -33.04 17.66
CA VAL A 938 22.31 -32.39 17.55
C VAL A 938 23.40 -33.42 17.75
N LYS A 939 24.38 -33.45 16.86
CA LYS A 939 25.58 -34.26 16.97
C LYS A 939 26.80 -33.47 16.52
N ASN A 940 27.86 -33.51 17.31
CA ASN A 940 29.10 -32.77 17.05
C ASN A 940 28.86 -31.26 16.83
N ASN A 941 27.98 -30.67 17.65
CA ASN A 941 27.55 -29.26 17.55
C ASN A 941 26.89 -28.89 16.22
N ASP A 942 26.24 -29.85 15.57
CA ASP A 942 25.52 -29.62 14.31
C ASP A 942 24.18 -30.34 14.29
N LEU A 943 23.22 -29.81 13.53
CA LEU A 943 21.92 -30.45 13.34
C LEU A 943 22.11 -31.73 12.52
N VAL A 944 21.61 -32.85 13.05
CA VAL A 944 21.49 -34.09 12.30
C VAL A 944 20.34 -33.93 11.32
N ARG A 945 20.66 -34.08 10.03
CA ARG A 945 19.67 -34.09 8.95
C ARG A 945 19.45 -35.54 8.51
N PRO A 946 18.34 -36.19 8.91
CA PRO A 946 18.02 -37.52 8.41
C PRO A 946 17.90 -37.48 6.89
N ALA A 947 18.48 -38.47 6.19
CA ALA A 947 18.37 -38.59 4.74
C ALA A 947 17.24 -39.53 4.30
N THR A 948 16.42 -40.00 5.25
CA THR A 948 15.36 -40.97 4.99
C THR A 948 14.12 -40.23 4.52
N ALA A 949 13.82 -40.30 3.22
CA ALA A 949 12.59 -39.76 2.68
C ALA A 949 11.33 -40.43 3.29
N PRO A 950 10.20 -39.70 3.36
CA PRO A 950 8.92 -40.29 3.72
C PRO A 950 8.55 -41.47 2.82
N ARG A 951 7.79 -42.44 3.35
CA ARG A 951 7.39 -43.64 2.61
C ARG A 951 5.92 -43.59 2.25
N PHE A 952 5.61 -43.63 0.95
CA PHE A 952 4.23 -43.79 0.48
C PHE A 952 3.73 -45.24 0.62
N THR A 953 2.51 -45.37 1.09
CA THR A 953 1.66 -46.55 0.92
C THR A 953 0.42 -46.12 0.12
N VAL A 954 0.22 -46.70 -1.06
CA VAL A 954 -0.97 -46.41 -1.88
C VAL A 954 -1.92 -47.60 -1.77
N VAL A 955 -3.15 -47.34 -1.38
CA VAL A 955 -4.24 -48.31 -1.32
C VAL A 955 -5.20 -47.96 -2.46
N GLU A 956 -5.56 -48.96 -3.29
CA GLU A 956 -6.30 -48.86 -4.58
C GLU A 956 -5.43 -48.64 -5.85
N PRO A 957 -5.95 -48.90 -7.09
CA PRO A 957 -5.14 -48.88 -8.30
C PRO A 957 -4.62 -47.48 -8.63
N ALA A 958 -3.30 -47.32 -8.63
CA ALA A 958 -2.62 -46.10 -9.07
C ALA A 958 -2.80 -45.81 -10.58
N ARG A 959 -3.43 -46.70 -11.33
CA ARG A 959 -3.88 -46.48 -12.71
C ARG A 959 -5.33 -46.94 -12.85
N GLN A 960 -6.19 -46.07 -13.36
CA GLN A 960 -7.61 -46.37 -13.60
C GLN A 960 -8.03 -45.90 -14.98
N ARG A 961 -8.97 -46.62 -15.59
CA ARG A 961 -9.65 -46.22 -16.82
C ARG A 961 -11.12 -45.99 -16.52
N VAL A 962 -11.61 -44.80 -16.81
CA VAL A 962 -12.99 -44.38 -16.51
C VAL A 962 -13.61 -43.69 -17.72
N THR A 963 -14.94 -43.61 -17.71
CA THR A 963 -15.68 -42.77 -18.66
C THR A 963 -15.72 -41.34 -18.12
N VAL A 964 -15.63 -40.33 -19.00
CA VAL A 964 -15.81 -38.92 -18.63
C VAL A 964 -17.12 -38.75 -17.83
N SER A 965 -17.06 -37.91 -16.78
CA SER A 965 -18.15 -37.65 -15.82
C SER A 965 -18.53 -38.81 -14.89
N HIS A 966 -17.89 -39.98 -14.97
CA HIS A 966 -18.06 -41.06 -14.00
C HIS A 966 -16.98 -41.00 -12.91
N PRO A 967 -17.31 -41.37 -11.66
CA PRO A 967 -16.36 -41.30 -10.56
C PRO A 967 -15.24 -42.33 -10.70
N ILE A 968 -14.02 -41.94 -10.33
CA ILE A 968 -12.92 -42.88 -10.10
C ILE A 968 -13.15 -43.66 -8.81
N ILE A 969 -12.54 -44.84 -8.69
CA ILE A 969 -12.37 -45.50 -7.40
C ILE A 969 -11.45 -44.60 -6.57
N PRO A 970 -11.84 -44.14 -5.36
CA PRO A 970 -11.01 -43.25 -4.57
C PRO A 970 -9.63 -43.86 -4.28
N VAL A 971 -8.56 -43.18 -4.68
CA VAL A 971 -7.19 -43.64 -4.43
C VAL A 971 -6.74 -43.07 -3.10
N ARG A 972 -6.52 -43.94 -2.12
CA ARG A 972 -6.00 -43.54 -0.80
C ARG A 972 -4.49 -43.61 -0.82
N ILE A 973 -3.86 -42.51 -0.44
CA ILE A 973 -2.43 -42.36 -0.38
C ILE A 973 -2.08 -42.05 1.05
N SER A 974 -1.39 -42.97 1.72
CA SER A 974 -0.78 -42.71 3.00
C SER A 974 0.72 -42.52 2.89
N VAL A 975 1.26 -41.73 3.80
CA VAL A 975 2.69 -41.49 3.95
C VAL A 975 3.04 -41.83 5.38
N SER A 976 4.15 -42.52 5.60
CA SER A 976 4.74 -42.71 6.92
C SER A 976 6.12 -42.05 6.97
N GLY A 977 6.41 -41.40 8.09
CA GLY A 977 7.68 -40.74 8.36
C GLY A 977 7.76 -40.30 9.81
N ASP A 978 8.99 -40.15 10.32
CA ASP A 978 9.24 -39.76 11.71
C ASP A 978 9.12 -38.25 11.94
N GLN A 979 8.77 -37.48 10.89
CA GLN A 979 8.80 -36.03 10.85
C GLN A 979 7.53 -35.51 10.17
N PRO A 980 7.05 -34.31 10.54
CA PRO A 980 6.02 -33.59 9.79
C PRO A 980 6.35 -33.50 8.30
N VAL A 981 5.30 -33.58 7.48
CA VAL A 981 5.40 -33.57 6.02
C VAL A 981 4.48 -32.51 5.41
N SER A 982 4.90 -31.92 4.31
CA SER A 982 4.07 -31.09 3.43
C SER A 982 3.75 -31.86 2.14
N TRP A 983 2.57 -31.59 1.57
CA TRP A 983 2.08 -32.22 0.35
C TRP A 983 2.03 -31.19 -0.78
N ARG A 984 2.38 -31.60 -1.99
CA ARG A 984 2.28 -30.76 -3.19
C ARG A 984 1.81 -31.59 -4.39
N LEU A 985 1.01 -31.00 -5.26
CA LEU A 985 0.74 -31.55 -6.59
C LEU A 985 1.69 -30.93 -7.61
N ARG A 986 2.32 -31.75 -8.47
CA ARG A 986 3.04 -31.22 -9.63
C ARG A 986 2.05 -31.02 -10.77
N GLY A 987 1.66 -29.77 -10.98
CA GLY A 987 0.67 -29.36 -11.98
C GLY A 987 -0.76 -29.31 -11.41
N ALA A 988 -1.69 -28.79 -12.21
CA ALA A 988 -3.08 -28.65 -11.80
C ALA A 988 -3.81 -30.00 -11.73
N LEU A 989 -4.70 -30.14 -10.75
CA LEU A 989 -5.60 -31.28 -10.66
C LEU A 989 -6.59 -31.24 -11.86
N PRO A 990 -6.80 -32.35 -12.59
CA PRO A 990 -7.77 -32.39 -13.67
C PRO A 990 -9.17 -31.99 -13.22
N ALA A 991 -9.88 -31.21 -14.03
CA ALA A 991 -11.22 -30.73 -13.68
C ALA A 991 -12.17 -31.88 -13.30
N GLY A 992 -12.80 -31.75 -12.13
CA GLY A 992 -13.74 -32.72 -11.57
C GLY A 992 -13.11 -33.80 -10.68
N LEU A 993 -11.78 -33.92 -10.64
CA LEU A 993 -11.09 -34.65 -9.58
C LEU A 993 -10.86 -33.75 -8.37
N ARG A 994 -10.75 -34.35 -7.18
CA ARG A 994 -10.55 -33.68 -5.89
C ARG A 994 -9.52 -34.42 -5.05
N TRP A 995 -8.67 -33.66 -4.38
CA TRP A 995 -7.74 -34.13 -3.37
C TRP A 995 -8.25 -33.79 -1.97
N THR A 996 -8.23 -34.73 -1.03
CA THR A 996 -8.64 -34.47 0.35
C THR A 996 -7.59 -34.99 1.31
N ASN A 997 -7.02 -34.10 2.12
CA ASN A 997 -6.15 -34.48 3.23
C ASN A 997 -7.02 -35.04 4.38
N ASP A 998 -6.66 -36.21 4.92
CA ASP A 998 -7.36 -36.76 6.07
C ASP A 998 -6.92 -35.99 7.32
N MET A 999 -7.86 -35.28 7.96
CA MET A 999 -7.61 -34.57 9.20
C MET A 999 -7.42 -35.57 10.35
N SER A 1000 -6.18 -35.93 10.66
CA SER A 1000 -5.87 -36.74 11.84
C SER A 1000 -5.88 -35.90 13.12
N VAL A 1001 -6.21 -36.52 14.26
CA VAL A 1001 -6.43 -35.86 15.56
C VAL A 1001 -5.13 -35.30 16.19
N ASN A 1002 -3.95 -35.73 15.72
CA ASN A 1002 -2.68 -35.55 16.46
C ASN A 1002 -1.77 -34.43 15.91
N GLY A 1003 -2.23 -33.70 14.89
CA GLY A 1003 -1.67 -32.41 14.53
C GLY A 1003 -0.35 -32.34 13.77
N LEU A 1004 0.40 -33.44 13.62
CA LEU A 1004 1.77 -33.41 13.07
C LEU A 1004 1.89 -33.82 11.58
N THR A 1005 0.89 -34.50 11.02
CA THR A 1005 0.92 -35.07 9.66
C THR A 1005 -0.48 -35.56 9.30
N SER A 1006 -1.12 -35.06 8.24
CA SER A 1006 -2.07 -35.92 7.54
C SER A 1006 -1.22 -37.01 6.87
N LEU A 1007 -1.10 -38.17 7.53
CA LEU A 1007 -0.40 -39.34 6.97
C LEU A 1007 -1.24 -40.02 5.91
N ALA A 1008 -2.40 -39.47 5.54
CA ALA A 1008 -3.29 -40.02 4.55
C ALA A 1008 -4.00 -38.89 3.80
N ALA A 1009 -4.26 -39.14 2.53
CA ALA A 1009 -5.03 -38.31 1.66
C ALA A 1009 -5.77 -39.19 0.65
N THR A 1010 -6.83 -38.65 0.07
CA THR A 1010 -7.66 -39.37 -0.89
C THR A 1010 -7.79 -38.54 -2.17
N LEU A 1011 -7.49 -39.15 -3.32
CA LEU A 1011 -7.87 -38.64 -4.63
C LEU A 1011 -9.21 -39.25 -5.03
N SER A 1012 -10.20 -38.44 -5.35
CA SER A 1012 -11.55 -38.87 -5.71
C SER A 1012 -12.17 -37.96 -6.78
N GLY A 1013 -13.42 -38.21 -7.17
CA GLY A 1013 -14.18 -37.37 -8.10
C GLY A 1013 -14.32 -37.98 -9.50
N SER A 1014 -14.80 -37.17 -10.45
CA SER A 1014 -15.14 -37.58 -11.82
C SER A 1014 -14.45 -36.67 -12.84
N PRO A 1015 -13.56 -37.16 -13.71
CA PRO A 1015 -12.86 -36.33 -14.67
C PRO A 1015 -13.84 -35.75 -15.71
N ARG A 1016 -13.74 -34.44 -15.99
CA ARG A 1016 -14.62 -33.73 -16.94
C ARG A 1016 -14.11 -33.72 -18.39
N SER A 1017 -12.85 -34.10 -18.63
CA SER A 1017 -12.26 -34.14 -19.95
C SER A 1017 -11.66 -35.51 -20.25
N ALA A 1018 -11.75 -35.94 -21.51
CA ALA A 1018 -11.11 -37.15 -21.98
C ALA A 1018 -9.59 -36.93 -22.11
N GLY A 1019 -8.81 -37.97 -21.88
CA GLY A 1019 -7.36 -37.91 -21.94
C GLY A 1019 -6.68 -38.79 -20.89
N ASN A 1020 -5.35 -38.84 -20.96
CA ASN A 1020 -4.51 -39.50 -19.97
C ASN A 1020 -4.05 -38.47 -18.93
N HIS A 1021 -4.66 -38.49 -17.77
CA HIS A 1021 -4.38 -37.55 -16.68
C HIS A 1021 -3.37 -38.15 -15.71
N ARG A 1022 -2.13 -37.63 -15.71
CA ARG A 1022 -1.09 -38.05 -14.76
C ARG A 1022 -0.99 -37.04 -13.62
N ILE A 1023 -1.40 -37.47 -12.44
CA ILE A 1023 -1.42 -36.66 -11.21
C ILE A 1023 -0.21 -37.07 -10.39
N VAL A 1024 0.76 -36.18 -10.22
CA VAL A 1024 1.98 -36.46 -9.45
C VAL A 1024 1.89 -35.76 -8.10
N VAL A 1025 1.84 -36.55 -7.04
CA VAL A 1025 1.85 -36.10 -5.65
C VAL A 1025 3.29 -36.16 -5.16
N GLU A 1026 3.78 -35.04 -4.65
CA GLU A 1026 5.05 -34.91 -3.97
C GLU A 1026 4.80 -34.70 -2.48
N VAL A 1027 5.61 -35.36 -1.65
CA VAL A 1027 5.57 -35.19 -0.20
C VAL A 1027 6.99 -34.95 0.29
N SER A 1028 7.15 -33.90 1.08
CA SER A 1028 8.44 -33.43 1.57
C SER A 1028 8.41 -33.42 3.09
N ASP A 1029 9.42 -33.99 3.74
CA ASP A 1029 9.58 -33.78 5.18
C ASP A 1029 10.24 -32.42 5.50
N LEU A 1030 10.27 -32.07 6.79
CA LEU A 1030 10.93 -30.86 7.31
C LEU A 1030 12.43 -30.77 7.00
N PHE A 1031 13.06 -31.86 6.55
CA PHE A 1031 14.48 -31.91 6.21
C PHE A 1031 14.72 -31.77 4.70
N GLY A 1032 13.65 -31.54 3.93
CA GLY A 1032 13.70 -31.40 2.48
C GLY A 1032 13.79 -32.73 1.75
N ASN A 1033 13.61 -33.86 2.44
CA ASN A 1033 13.57 -35.16 1.77
C ASN A 1033 12.22 -35.31 1.07
N THR A 1034 12.25 -35.31 -0.25
CA THR A 1034 11.05 -35.41 -1.08
C THR A 1034 10.85 -36.83 -1.59
N VAL A 1035 9.61 -37.29 -1.63
CA VAL A 1035 9.20 -38.50 -2.34
C VAL A 1035 8.04 -38.14 -3.27
N THR A 1036 7.95 -38.78 -4.44
CA THR A 1036 6.84 -38.57 -5.38
C THR A 1036 6.12 -39.86 -5.72
N ARG A 1037 4.79 -39.79 -5.91
CA ARG A 1037 3.97 -40.86 -6.48
C ARG A 1037 3.03 -40.32 -7.55
N SER A 1038 2.78 -41.12 -8.58
CA SER A 1038 1.85 -40.74 -9.65
C SER A 1038 0.62 -41.62 -9.66
N VAL A 1039 -0.56 -41.00 -9.73
CA VAL A 1039 -1.82 -41.64 -10.06
C VAL A 1039 -2.18 -41.30 -11.50
N VAL A 1040 -2.63 -42.29 -12.28
CA VAL A 1040 -2.98 -42.13 -13.69
C VAL A 1040 -4.46 -42.42 -13.90
N VAL A 1041 -5.20 -41.45 -14.42
CA VAL A 1041 -6.62 -41.58 -14.77
C VAL A 1041 -6.79 -41.43 -16.27
N GLU A 1042 -7.10 -42.53 -16.95
CA GLU A 1042 -7.43 -42.56 -18.37
C GLU A 1042 -8.93 -42.37 -18.55
N ALA A 1043 -9.35 -41.16 -18.92
CA ALA A 1043 -10.75 -40.82 -19.16
C ALA A 1043 -11.09 -40.96 -20.64
N ALA A 1044 -12.03 -41.85 -21.00
CA ALA A 1044 -12.54 -42.00 -22.36
C ALA A 1044 -13.93 -41.34 -22.50
N ARG A 1045 -14.24 -40.77 -23.68
CA ARG A 1045 -15.63 -40.37 -23.97
C ARG A 1045 -16.45 -41.64 -24.14
N GLY A 1046 -17.59 -41.74 -23.44
CA GLY A 1046 -18.48 -42.90 -23.58
C GLY A 1046 -18.93 -43.05 -25.02
N SER A 1047 -18.92 -44.28 -25.54
CA SER A 1047 -19.54 -44.59 -26.83
C SER A 1047 -21.05 -44.40 -26.70
N ALA A 1048 -21.64 -43.57 -27.58
CA ALA A 1048 -23.09 -43.41 -27.66
C ALA A 1048 -23.77 -44.79 -27.87
N PRO A 1049 -24.94 -45.05 -27.27
CA PRO A 1049 -25.63 -46.32 -27.48
C PRO A 1049 -26.09 -46.39 -28.95
N SER A 1050 -25.61 -47.41 -29.67
CA SER A 1050 -26.09 -47.74 -31.01
C SER A 1050 -27.52 -48.29 -30.92
N SER A 1051 -28.47 -47.57 -31.50
CA SER A 1051 -29.79 -48.07 -31.80
C SER A 1051 -29.73 -49.06 -32.99
N SER A 1052 -30.04 -50.32 -32.76
CA SER A 1052 -30.50 -51.22 -33.84
C SER A 1052 -31.39 -52.32 -33.27
N GLY A 1053 -32.64 -52.34 -33.71
CA GLY A 1053 -33.55 -53.46 -33.50
C GLY A 1053 -33.22 -54.64 -34.41
N GLY A 1054 -33.86 -55.80 -34.14
CA GLY A 1054 -33.98 -56.88 -35.12
C GLY A 1054 -33.65 -58.29 -34.61
N SER A 1055 -34.72 -58.99 -34.24
CA SER A 1055 -34.99 -60.45 -34.39
C SER A 1055 -33.99 -61.52 -33.90
N SER A 1056 -34.56 -62.37 -33.05
CA SER A 1056 -34.22 -63.75 -32.74
C SER A 1056 -34.05 -64.67 -33.97
N GLY A 1057 -33.07 -65.57 -33.90
CA GLY A 1057 -32.97 -66.76 -34.76
C GLY A 1057 -31.61 -67.45 -34.61
N PRO A 1058 -31.51 -68.70 -34.10
CA PRO A 1058 -30.27 -69.22 -33.52
C PRO A 1058 -29.47 -70.10 -34.49
N SER A 1059 -28.17 -70.25 -34.24
CA SER A 1059 -27.47 -71.54 -34.08
C SER A 1059 -26.02 -71.55 -34.60
N ALA A 1060 -25.24 -72.41 -33.93
CA ALA A 1060 -24.06 -73.14 -34.40
C ALA A 1060 -22.73 -72.39 -34.57
N SER A 1061 -21.90 -72.54 -33.52
CA SER A 1061 -20.56 -73.16 -33.55
C SER A 1061 -19.62 -72.95 -34.75
N ALA A 1062 -18.40 -72.56 -34.39
CA ALA A 1062 -17.12 -73.22 -34.71
C ALA A 1062 -16.07 -72.34 -35.40
N SER A 1063 -14.86 -72.46 -34.86
CA SER A 1063 -13.53 -72.47 -35.52
C SER A 1063 -13.15 -71.25 -36.35
N ALA A 1064 -12.17 -70.46 -35.91
CA ALA A 1064 -10.74 -70.74 -35.98
C ALA A 1064 -10.11 -70.18 -37.27
N ASP A 1065 -9.25 -69.21 -37.01
CA ASP A 1065 -7.93 -69.01 -37.58
C ASP A 1065 -7.71 -68.56 -39.03
N SER A 1066 -6.67 -67.74 -39.07
CA SER A 1066 -5.69 -67.55 -40.14
C SER A 1066 -5.97 -66.57 -41.28
N ALA A 1067 -5.35 -65.41 -41.08
CA ALA A 1067 -4.23 -64.94 -41.90
C ALA A 1067 -4.49 -64.20 -43.23
N ILE A 1068 -3.46 -63.40 -43.56
CA ILE A 1068 -3.08 -62.89 -44.89
C ILE A 1068 -3.56 -61.46 -45.22
N ARG A 1069 -2.64 -60.50 -44.99
CA ARG A 1069 -2.40 -59.28 -45.82
C ARG A 1069 -2.07 -59.71 -47.27
N PRO A 1070 -2.13 -58.90 -48.36
CA PRO A 1070 -1.91 -57.43 -48.38
C PRO A 1070 -2.63 -56.62 -49.51
N GLY A 1071 -2.55 -55.29 -49.38
CA GLY A 1071 -2.07 -54.45 -50.49
C GLY A 1071 -3.07 -53.57 -51.25
N TRP A 1072 -2.48 -52.48 -51.76
CA TRP A 1072 -2.89 -51.54 -52.82
C TRP A 1072 -3.63 -50.29 -52.31
N ASP A 1073 -3.03 -49.09 -52.26
CA ASP A 1073 -2.30 -48.22 -53.22
C ASP A 1073 -3.19 -47.11 -53.82
N SER A 1074 -2.52 -45.98 -54.07
CA SER A 1074 -2.92 -44.77 -54.82
C SER A 1074 -3.93 -43.81 -54.16
N SER A 1075 -3.81 -42.48 -54.24
CA SER A 1075 -2.77 -41.60 -54.77
C SER A 1075 -3.11 -40.13 -54.48
N SER A 1076 -2.05 -39.34 -54.24
CA SER A 1076 -1.86 -37.92 -54.64
C SER A 1076 -2.68 -36.81 -53.96
N SER A 1077 -2.20 -35.58 -53.73
CA SER A 1077 -1.09 -34.79 -54.28
C SER A 1077 -0.68 -33.70 -53.25
N ALA A 1078 0.62 -33.51 -53.00
CA ALA A 1078 1.48 -32.37 -53.43
C ALA A 1078 1.28 -31.07 -52.61
N SER A 1079 2.18 -30.75 -51.65
CA SER A 1079 3.44 -29.96 -51.79
C SER A 1079 3.16 -28.45 -51.70
N SER A 1080 3.93 -27.56 -51.07
CA SER A 1080 5.33 -27.49 -50.62
C SER A 1080 5.44 -26.21 -49.76
N GLY A 1081 6.11 -26.21 -48.61
CA GLY A 1081 7.51 -25.72 -48.46
C GLY A 1081 7.55 -24.22 -48.14
N SER A 1082 8.45 -23.65 -47.33
CA SER A 1082 9.64 -24.11 -46.62
C SER A 1082 10.21 -22.88 -45.88
N THR A 1083 10.78 -23.07 -44.67
CA THR A 1083 12.04 -22.47 -44.12
C THR A 1083 12.33 -20.96 -44.31
N ARG A 1084 12.90 -20.16 -43.41
CA ARG A 1084 13.75 -20.29 -42.21
C ARG A 1084 13.97 -18.85 -41.61
N PRO A 1085 14.73 -18.65 -40.51
CA PRO A 1085 14.60 -17.52 -39.57
C PRO A 1085 15.52 -16.33 -39.85
N VAL A 1086 15.28 -15.19 -39.19
CA VAL A 1086 16.18 -14.02 -39.16
C VAL A 1086 16.24 -13.36 -37.77
N ARG A 1087 17.46 -12.94 -37.39
CA ARG A 1087 17.87 -12.16 -36.20
C ARG A 1087 17.48 -10.67 -36.29
N MET A 1088 17.19 -10.06 -35.12
CA MET A 1088 17.47 -8.67 -34.60
C MET A 1088 17.58 -7.46 -35.56
N PRO A 1089 17.12 -6.23 -35.19
CA PRO A 1089 17.84 -5.40 -34.19
C PRO A 1089 17.02 -4.37 -33.37
N LEU A 1090 17.74 -3.73 -32.42
CA LEU A 1090 17.43 -2.47 -31.73
C LEU A 1090 17.24 -1.29 -32.70
N THR A 1091 16.26 -0.39 -32.44
CA THR A 1091 16.38 1.09 -32.23
C THR A 1091 15.02 1.79 -32.34
N GLY A 1092 14.72 2.66 -31.36
CA GLY A 1092 14.10 3.99 -31.53
C GLY A 1092 12.68 4.12 -32.09
N CYS A 1093 11.69 4.22 -31.19
CA CYS A 1093 10.80 5.37 -30.98
C CYS A 1093 9.85 5.06 -29.83
#